data_AF-A0A6M1YM74-F1
#
_entry.id   AF-A0A6M1YM74-F1
#
_cell.length_a   1.000
_cell.length_b   1.000
_cell.length_c   1.000
_cell.angle_alpha   90.00
_cell.angle_beta   90.00
_cell.angle_gamma   90.00
#
_symmetry.space_group_name_H-M   'P 1'
#
loop_
_entity.id
_entity.type
_entity.pdbx_description
1 polymer ?
#
loop_
_entity_poly.entity_id
_entity_poly.type
_entity_poly.pdbx_seq_one_letter_code
_entity_poly.pdbx_strand_id
1 'polypeptide(L)'
;MKINIIILILLLIVNAGLFANDCDFQTLLGKTLVSKVENGLEIKSFDDNVIINWDKFNINENEIINFVQPHDYSCVLNRIIGQTKTTILGSLLSNGKVFLINPNGIIIGKNAQIDVDSFFASTLDLKEVDFNFDNEMFLESHLDTSIINLGKINAKNDVYLISKTIKNKSQIESSCGDINLIASTKVLIKPEGNNNIFILSEDKEIPKEEVGINNSGLLKGVKIKLISNGNIYANAIKHTGKIESNGIKNINGEVYLVAKDGLIQTKKNAQLIAKNENSTGGQVNILADEIRLEGNTLIDVSSKLGEGEVNIGGGYQGKDQRFFNSQMTSVSENVKINSDAIINGNGGKVILWSDGWTSFLGDISSRGGSENGDGGFIEVSGLKNLIYRGRVNTKALNGKTGTLLLDPSDITISAAATSNGAFDGGSPTDTFTPTAATANILNTDLTLALDAANVVIDTTSTSLSSGDISFTALYTYTSAGTAGGSLTLNADNDININSALILTFDVSSLANLNFNAGNDILIDADLNVDNANNITMIAGNDFTISTTNTFDCDNVSSIQLTAGATFTIANSGTGTPGNIDFSLSDNLGITANDITILGQIDNSFIGDLSLTATNDINIGPSTNDSSGANVQSRVSTNTGTISVVAGNDLILTGGTTDDEQFAQIGRKATNVNCDIHLTVGRDLKLIAGGAGLENDCFALIGHGGSGGFSDSSMIGDIIIHNIGRNCILDSTNGFNDCFTQIGHSAMNDSNNLTFSGDIRGPSAGSYVPIQGDLDIFAGNENQTYAIIGHGGSNISGGGTLTLSGDILVQANNIEIEGGDSQDTAAAVGFQVRMSAGTPSAIINNSNVKLKALDNLLVKAGTGASGGGGPGLIGALINTTDVTRTSAFIDIDLIDIKCLGRTTLLGGRTNPNENIILLGAMTADLDSVLITTLGTSRSNLNIDIEGNFSAISRNGETIFIQNGTTTTAGKTLNIKTGQDFFMMAESKGVQVNAIDTAVLDIAQDLSLLSDTEPCIIDAQNTLNITVGRDVDVIGHCDGSSFTRATIQNRAGNLSIKAGRDITLGPWGEIANLGSGEIAVVVDNDFPNKWDIGSGSFFMNVHTEVGRSGGGIVRIFTASRSQNFITNQFGTSTFVNGAINNNVFTQGPLFVNSAIEQWATYFSSSFGGEPFTIFYKDFPFPSILSLFGQDPTFLYPDYELFYKPFYIYLYYDPLIRLPKQRKVPWNQLNEKIDLYKSQL
;
A
#
# COMPACT_ATOMS: atom_id res chain seq x y z
N MET A 1 -68.21 -81.85 66.59
CA MET A 1 -68.18 -80.37 66.73
C MET A 1 -67.24 -79.89 67.86
N LYS A 2 -66.06 -80.51 68.05
CA LYS A 2 -65.05 -80.08 69.05
C LYS A 2 -63.63 -80.43 68.58
N ILE A 3 -63.24 -80.00 67.37
CA ILE A 3 -61.85 -80.09 66.87
C ILE A 3 -61.39 -78.81 66.15
N ASN A 4 -62.29 -77.91 65.72
CA ASN A 4 -61.91 -76.71 64.96
C ASN A 4 -61.58 -75.45 65.78
N ILE A 5 -61.68 -75.46 67.11
CA ILE A 5 -61.37 -74.27 67.93
C ILE A 5 -59.96 -74.32 68.56
N ILE A 6 -59.37 -75.52 68.71
CA ILE A 6 -58.02 -75.64 69.30
C ILE A 6 -56.93 -75.36 68.26
N ILE A 7 -57.15 -75.67 66.97
CA ILE A 7 -56.17 -75.35 65.91
C ILE A 7 -56.15 -73.85 65.57
N LEU A 8 -57.28 -73.14 65.75
CA LEU A 8 -57.32 -71.68 65.55
C LEU A 8 -56.71 -70.90 66.73
N ILE A 9 -56.68 -71.48 67.94
CA ILE A 9 -56.04 -70.86 69.12
C ILE A 9 -54.56 -71.27 69.24
N LEU A 10 -54.14 -72.43 68.73
CA LEU A 10 -52.72 -72.81 68.69
C LEU A 10 -51.90 -72.11 67.60
N LEU A 11 -52.55 -71.55 66.56
CA LEU A 11 -51.88 -70.65 65.60
C LEU A 11 -51.77 -69.20 66.09
N LEU A 12 -52.36 -68.86 67.24
CA LEU A 12 -52.33 -67.51 67.83
C LEU A 12 -51.32 -67.36 68.98
N ILE A 13 -50.57 -68.42 69.34
CA ILE A 13 -49.59 -68.39 70.43
C ILE A 13 -48.33 -69.20 70.06
N VAL A 14 -47.63 -68.82 68.98
CA VAL A 14 -46.18 -69.04 68.82
C VAL A 14 -45.60 -67.93 67.93
N ASN A 15 -45.29 -66.79 68.54
CA ASN A 15 -44.08 -65.99 68.32
C ASN A 15 -44.16 -64.68 69.13
N ALA A 16 -44.14 -64.81 70.46
CA ALA A 16 -43.51 -63.77 71.28
C ALA A 16 -42.00 -64.05 71.24
N GLY A 17 -41.37 -63.71 70.12
CA GLY A 17 -39.92 -63.71 69.95
C GLY A 17 -39.51 -62.30 69.62
N LEU A 18 -38.70 -61.68 70.48
CA LEU A 18 -38.18 -60.32 70.33
C LEU A 18 -37.80 -60.04 68.87
N PHE A 19 -38.43 -59.00 68.31
CA PHE A 19 -38.04 -58.48 67.02
C PHE A 19 -36.65 -57.86 67.16
N ALA A 20 -35.70 -58.31 66.33
CA ALA A 20 -34.59 -57.45 65.98
C ALA A 20 -35.19 -56.48 64.95
N ASN A 21 -35.39 -55.22 65.38
CA ASN A 21 -36.32 -54.21 64.85
C ASN A 21 -37.82 -54.47 65.11
N ASP A 22 -38.35 -53.96 66.24
CA ASP A 22 -39.81 -53.73 66.47
C ASP A 22 -40.35 -52.72 65.44
N CYS A 23 -40.53 -53.16 64.20
CA CYS A 23 -41.00 -52.33 63.10
C CYS A 23 -42.28 -52.91 62.54
N ASP A 24 -43.42 -52.34 62.95
CA ASP A 24 -44.68 -52.55 62.24
C ASP A 24 -44.51 -52.00 60.81
N PHE A 25 -44.79 -52.87 59.83
CA PHE A 25 -44.73 -52.54 58.41
C PHE A 25 -46.04 -52.92 57.72
N GLN A 26 -46.39 -52.17 56.68
CA GLN A 26 -47.56 -52.41 55.86
C GLN A 26 -47.17 -52.29 54.38
N THR A 27 -47.30 -53.38 53.63
CA THR A 27 -47.20 -53.35 52.17
C THR A 27 -48.46 -52.70 51.60
N LEU A 28 -48.29 -51.54 50.95
CA LEU A 28 -49.37 -50.75 50.39
C LEU A 28 -49.62 -51.08 48.91
N LEU A 29 -48.56 -51.35 48.16
CA LEU A 29 -48.59 -51.76 46.75
C LEU A 29 -47.70 -52.98 46.53
N GLY A 30 -48.20 -53.96 45.79
CA GLY A 30 -47.49 -55.21 45.47
C GLY A 30 -47.50 -56.25 46.59
N LYS A 31 -46.74 -57.34 46.41
CA LYS A 31 -46.62 -58.46 47.33
C LYS A 31 -45.19 -58.63 47.82
N THR A 32 -45.03 -58.79 49.13
CA THR A 32 -43.73 -58.99 49.80
C THR A 32 -43.78 -60.14 50.79
N LEU A 33 -42.68 -60.87 50.90
CA LEU A 33 -42.43 -61.85 51.96
C LEU A 33 -41.22 -61.38 52.79
N VAL A 34 -41.43 -61.15 54.08
CA VAL A 34 -40.36 -60.78 55.02
C VAL A 34 -39.95 -62.02 55.81
N SER A 35 -38.69 -62.42 55.71
CA SER A 35 -38.08 -63.55 56.41
C SER A 35 -36.97 -63.07 57.33
N LYS A 36 -36.88 -63.64 58.53
CA LYS A 36 -35.76 -63.38 59.44
C LYS A 36 -34.56 -64.21 59.02
N VAL A 37 -33.38 -63.58 58.96
CA VAL A 37 -32.09 -64.25 58.71
C VAL A 37 -31.17 -64.04 59.91
N GLU A 38 -30.03 -64.74 59.93
CA GLU A 38 -29.02 -64.52 60.96
C GLU A 38 -28.57 -63.06 60.94
N ASN A 39 -28.75 -62.36 62.06
CA ASN A 39 -28.47 -60.94 62.21
C ASN A 39 -29.20 -60.03 61.20
N GLY A 40 -30.46 -60.31 60.82
CA GLY A 40 -31.14 -59.42 59.87
C GLY A 40 -32.51 -59.81 59.35
N LEU A 41 -32.94 -59.12 58.28
CA LEU A 41 -34.16 -59.36 57.51
C LEU A 41 -33.84 -59.59 56.03
N GLU A 42 -34.51 -60.56 55.43
CA GLU A 42 -34.60 -60.72 53.97
C GLU A 42 -36.02 -60.38 53.53
N ILE A 43 -36.16 -59.44 52.61
CA ILE A 43 -37.44 -58.94 52.09
C ILE A 43 -37.51 -59.31 50.62
N LYS A 44 -38.35 -60.29 50.30
CA LYS A 44 -38.55 -60.76 48.93
C LYS A 44 -39.78 -60.11 48.32
N SER A 45 -39.59 -59.37 47.23
CA SER A 45 -40.68 -58.78 46.43
C SER A 45 -41.05 -59.70 45.28
N PHE A 46 -42.34 -59.77 44.93
CA PHE A 46 -42.84 -60.58 43.80
C PHE A 46 -43.27 -59.75 42.59
N ASP A 47 -43.51 -58.46 42.78
CA ASP A 47 -43.90 -57.51 41.73
C ASP A 47 -42.75 -56.53 41.44
N ASP A 48 -42.74 -55.94 40.24
CA ASP A 48 -41.67 -55.01 39.83
C ASP A 48 -41.71 -53.66 40.55
N ASN A 49 -42.87 -53.24 41.06
CA ASN A 49 -43.02 -52.01 41.85
C ASN A 49 -43.73 -52.33 43.16
N VAL A 50 -43.06 -52.09 44.29
CA VAL A 50 -43.57 -52.37 45.63
C VAL A 50 -43.46 -51.13 46.51
N ILE A 51 -44.51 -50.81 47.27
CA ILE A 51 -44.50 -49.76 48.30
C ILE A 51 -44.71 -50.40 49.67
N ILE A 52 -43.79 -50.12 50.60
CA ILE A 52 -43.83 -50.56 51.99
C ILE A 52 -43.81 -49.32 52.88
N ASN A 53 -44.85 -49.16 53.69
CA ASN A 53 -44.88 -48.18 54.77
C ASN A 53 -44.30 -48.79 56.05
N TRP A 54 -43.46 -48.03 56.75
CA TRP A 54 -42.79 -48.41 57.98
C TRP A 54 -43.12 -47.39 59.08
N ASP A 55 -43.44 -47.82 60.28
CA ASP A 55 -43.46 -46.90 61.44
C ASP A 55 -42.03 -46.42 61.77
N LYS A 56 -41.06 -47.34 61.67
CA LYS A 56 -39.63 -47.07 61.84
C LYS A 56 -38.82 -47.97 60.91
N PHE A 57 -37.74 -47.43 60.35
CA PHE A 57 -36.78 -48.21 59.55
C PHE A 57 -35.36 -47.84 59.98
N ASN A 58 -34.70 -48.74 60.70
CA ASN A 58 -33.31 -48.62 61.15
C ASN A 58 -32.56 -49.91 60.84
N ILE A 59 -31.23 -49.87 60.77
CA ILE A 59 -30.38 -51.06 60.67
C ILE A 59 -29.30 -50.91 61.74
N ASN A 60 -29.27 -51.77 62.75
CA ASN A 60 -28.27 -51.68 63.81
C ASN A 60 -26.89 -52.16 63.32
N GLU A 61 -25.85 -51.95 64.13
CA GLU A 61 -24.51 -52.43 63.82
C GLU A 61 -24.50 -53.97 63.73
N ASN A 62 -23.88 -54.51 62.68
CA ASN A 62 -23.90 -55.92 62.30
C ASN A 62 -25.26 -56.48 61.83
N GLU A 63 -26.31 -55.66 61.70
CA GLU A 63 -27.55 -56.10 61.08
C GLU A 63 -27.49 -55.99 59.55
N ILE A 64 -28.18 -56.91 58.86
CA ILE A 64 -28.32 -56.91 57.40
C ILE A 64 -29.79 -56.83 57.02
N ILE A 65 -30.15 -55.90 56.14
CA ILE A 65 -31.43 -55.92 55.42
C ILE A 65 -31.15 -56.21 53.96
N ASN A 66 -31.69 -57.30 53.43
CA ASN A 66 -31.52 -57.72 52.04
C ASN A 66 -32.84 -57.71 51.27
N PHE A 67 -32.97 -56.85 50.27
CA PHE A 67 -34.12 -56.79 49.36
C PHE A 67 -33.88 -57.64 48.12
N VAL A 68 -34.58 -58.78 48.03
CA VAL A 68 -34.54 -59.69 46.87
C VAL A 68 -35.72 -59.37 45.95
N GLN A 69 -35.46 -58.67 44.86
CA GLN A 69 -36.46 -58.21 43.89
C GLN A 69 -36.48 -59.10 42.63
N PRO A 70 -37.59 -59.14 41.85
CA PRO A 70 -37.71 -60.00 40.66
C PRO A 70 -36.63 -59.75 39.60
N HIS A 71 -36.31 -58.48 39.33
CA HIS A 71 -35.35 -58.04 38.32
C HIS A 71 -34.47 -56.91 38.88
N ASP A 72 -33.43 -56.52 38.13
CA ASP A 72 -32.54 -55.39 38.47
C ASP A 72 -33.19 -54.02 38.26
N TYR A 73 -34.15 -53.92 37.33
CA TYR A 73 -34.97 -52.72 37.13
C TYR A 73 -36.15 -52.58 38.11
N SER A 74 -36.45 -53.62 38.92
CA SER A 74 -37.54 -53.57 39.90
C SER A 74 -37.26 -52.53 41.00
N CYS A 75 -38.31 -51.88 41.50
CA CYS A 75 -38.26 -50.83 42.50
C CYS A 75 -39.00 -51.21 43.79
N VAL A 76 -38.35 -51.00 44.94
CA VAL A 76 -39.00 -51.05 46.25
C VAL A 76 -38.92 -49.69 46.95
N LEU A 77 -40.08 -49.12 47.28
CA LEU A 77 -40.21 -47.88 48.04
C LEU A 77 -40.50 -48.15 49.50
N ASN A 78 -39.56 -47.73 50.35
CA ASN A 78 -39.65 -47.78 51.80
C ASN A 78 -39.99 -46.38 52.30
N ARG A 79 -41.26 -46.15 52.65
CA ARG A 79 -41.73 -44.87 53.21
C ARG A 79 -41.86 -44.98 54.72
N ILE A 80 -41.23 -44.07 55.45
CA ILE A 80 -41.35 -44.01 56.90
C ILE A 80 -42.48 -43.03 57.24
N ILE A 81 -43.56 -43.55 57.84
CA ILE A 81 -44.73 -42.76 58.26
C ILE A 81 -44.67 -42.32 59.73
N GLY A 82 -43.82 -42.96 60.54
CA GLY A 82 -43.59 -42.56 61.92
C GLY A 82 -42.73 -41.30 62.05
N GLN A 83 -42.52 -40.86 63.28
CA GLN A 83 -41.86 -39.57 63.61
C GLN A 83 -40.37 -39.71 63.96
N THR A 84 -39.71 -40.78 63.51
CA THR A 84 -38.31 -41.08 63.86
C THR A 84 -37.38 -41.05 62.65
N LYS A 85 -36.14 -40.60 62.87
CA LYS A 85 -35.07 -40.61 61.87
C LYS A 85 -34.66 -42.04 61.52
N THR A 86 -34.38 -42.28 60.24
CA THR A 86 -33.76 -43.53 59.79
C THR A 86 -32.28 -43.51 60.10
N THR A 87 -31.81 -44.52 60.82
CA THR A 87 -30.39 -44.71 61.15
C THR A 87 -29.93 -46.06 60.62
N ILE A 88 -29.02 -46.05 59.65
CA ILE A 88 -28.41 -47.25 59.05
C ILE A 88 -26.99 -47.36 59.59
N LEU A 89 -26.72 -48.34 60.44
CA LEU A 89 -25.41 -48.64 61.04
C LEU A 89 -24.81 -49.96 60.52
N GLY A 90 -25.65 -50.86 59.99
CA GLY A 90 -25.27 -52.13 59.37
C GLY A 90 -25.35 -52.11 57.83
N SER A 91 -25.72 -53.24 57.22
CA SER A 91 -25.74 -53.41 55.76
C SER A 91 -27.15 -53.36 55.15
N LEU A 92 -27.30 -52.64 54.05
CA LEU A 92 -28.50 -52.65 53.20
C LEU A 92 -28.12 -53.19 51.82
N LEU A 93 -28.67 -54.34 51.45
CA LEU A 93 -28.36 -55.04 50.21
C LEU A 93 -29.59 -55.11 49.30
N SER A 94 -29.44 -54.99 47.99
CA SER A 94 -30.49 -55.32 47.02
C SER A 94 -29.94 -55.66 45.65
N ASN A 95 -30.62 -56.55 44.92
CA ASN A 95 -30.37 -56.75 43.49
C ASN A 95 -31.09 -55.75 42.57
N GLY A 96 -32.00 -54.93 43.10
CA GLY A 96 -32.79 -53.94 42.35
C GLY A 96 -32.68 -52.53 42.93
N LYS A 97 -33.60 -51.64 42.52
CA LYS A 97 -33.63 -50.24 42.94
C LYS A 97 -34.30 -50.09 44.30
N VAL A 98 -33.70 -49.32 45.21
CA VAL A 98 -34.22 -49.08 46.56
C VAL A 98 -34.50 -47.60 46.77
N PHE A 99 -35.77 -47.28 47.03
CA PHE A 99 -36.23 -45.97 47.47
C PHE A 99 -36.40 -45.97 48.99
N LEU A 100 -35.87 -44.94 49.65
CA LEU A 100 -35.95 -44.72 51.09
C LEU A 100 -36.41 -43.28 51.35
N ILE A 101 -37.66 -43.12 51.75
CA ILE A 101 -38.29 -41.81 51.99
C ILE A 101 -38.56 -41.66 53.48
N ASN A 102 -37.85 -40.73 54.13
CA ASN A 102 -38.10 -40.38 55.52
C ASN A 102 -38.05 -38.85 55.74
N PRO A 103 -39.22 -38.19 55.85
CA PRO A 103 -39.29 -36.75 56.11
C PRO A 103 -38.55 -36.29 57.37
N ASN A 104 -38.36 -37.16 58.36
CA ASN A 104 -37.66 -36.85 59.61
C ASN A 104 -36.13 -36.78 59.48
N GLY A 105 -35.57 -37.34 58.40
CA GLY A 105 -34.13 -37.38 58.13
C GLY A 105 -33.52 -38.79 58.10
N ILE A 106 -32.36 -38.89 57.45
CA ILE A 106 -31.66 -40.17 57.19
C ILE A 106 -30.18 -40.02 57.59
N ILE A 107 -29.67 -40.97 58.38
CA ILE A 107 -28.26 -41.04 58.80
C ILE A 107 -27.70 -42.41 58.44
N ILE A 108 -26.63 -42.40 57.65
CA ILE A 108 -25.84 -43.59 57.30
C ILE A 108 -24.56 -43.52 58.15
N GLY A 109 -24.38 -44.45 59.08
CA GLY A 109 -23.30 -44.49 60.05
C GLY A 109 -21.96 -44.90 59.44
N LYS A 110 -20.87 -44.67 60.18
CA LYS A 110 -19.49 -44.83 59.66
C LYS A 110 -19.15 -46.23 59.12
N ASN A 111 -19.76 -47.26 59.71
CA ASN A 111 -19.53 -48.67 59.39
C ASN A 111 -20.60 -49.23 58.45
N ALA A 112 -21.60 -48.43 58.08
CA ALA A 112 -22.70 -48.89 57.26
C ALA A 112 -22.28 -49.07 55.80
N GLN A 113 -22.87 -50.08 55.16
CA GLN A 113 -22.64 -50.40 53.75
C GLN A 113 -23.98 -50.59 53.04
N ILE A 114 -24.21 -49.78 52.02
CA ILE A 114 -25.38 -49.91 51.13
C ILE A 114 -24.86 -50.42 49.80
N ASP A 115 -25.28 -51.61 49.37
CA ASP A 115 -24.94 -52.21 48.07
C ASP A 115 -26.24 -52.55 47.32
N VAL A 116 -26.58 -51.78 46.28
CA VAL A 116 -27.84 -51.90 45.55
C VAL A 116 -27.66 -51.71 44.03
N ASP A 117 -28.70 -51.94 43.23
CA ASP A 117 -28.65 -51.56 41.81
C ASP A 117 -28.69 -50.03 41.67
N SER A 118 -29.73 -49.38 42.21
CA SER A 118 -29.85 -47.91 42.29
C SER A 118 -30.34 -47.52 43.69
N PHE A 119 -29.88 -46.39 44.22
CA PHE A 119 -30.25 -45.92 45.56
C PHE A 119 -30.89 -44.54 45.52
N PHE A 120 -32.15 -44.44 45.94
CA PHE A 120 -32.87 -43.18 46.03
C PHE A 120 -33.24 -42.90 47.48
N ALA A 121 -32.61 -41.93 48.12
CA ALA A 121 -32.93 -41.53 49.49
C ALA A 121 -33.43 -40.09 49.52
N SER A 122 -34.60 -39.86 50.11
CA SER A 122 -35.23 -38.55 50.15
C SER A 122 -35.79 -38.21 51.53
N THR A 123 -35.65 -36.95 51.94
CA THR A 123 -36.45 -36.37 53.03
C THR A 123 -37.65 -35.57 52.52
N LEU A 124 -37.76 -35.40 51.20
CA LEU A 124 -38.96 -34.91 50.55
C LEU A 124 -39.88 -36.10 50.27
N ASP A 125 -41.17 -35.92 50.48
CA ASP A 125 -42.14 -36.97 50.20
C ASP A 125 -42.42 -37.06 48.71
N LEU A 126 -42.72 -38.27 48.24
CA LEU A 126 -43.10 -38.57 46.86
C LEU A 126 -44.52 -39.13 46.89
N LYS A 127 -45.45 -38.59 46.11
CA LYS A 127 -46.81 -39.13 46.08
C LYS A 127 -46.82 -40.50 45.42
N GLU A 128 -47.72 -41.38 45.85
CA GLU A 128 -47.81 -42.76 45.36
C GLU A 128 -48.10 -42.85 43.86
N VAL A 129 -48.90 -41.92 43.33
CA VAL A 129 -49.22 -41.83 41.89
C VAL A 129 -47.98 -41.49 41.04
N ASP A 130 -46.99 -40.86 41.64
CA ASP A 130 -45.74 -40.44 41.00
C ASP A 130 -44.62 -41.49 41.20
N PHE A 131 -44.91 -42.62 41.86
CA PHE A 131 -43.94 -43.71 42.06
C PHE A 131 -43.79 -44.56 40.79
N ASN A 132 -43.03 -44.04 39.84
CA ASN A 132 -42.48 -44.78 38.70
C ASN A 132 -41.24 -44.03 38.18
N PHE A 133 -40.08 -44.69 38.13
CA PHE A 133 -38.82 -44.08 37.67
C PHE A 133 -38.89 -43.62 36.20
N ASP A 134 -39.79 -44.22 35.40
CA ASP A 134 -40.01 -43.88 33.99
C ASP A 134 -41.01 -42.73 33.80
N ASN A 135 -41.53 -42.14 34.88
CA ASN A 135 -42.44 -40.99 34.87
C ASN A 135 -41.83 -39.77 35.57
N GLU A 136 -42.48 -38.61 35.44
CA GLU A 136 -42.12 -37.42 36.21
C GLU A 136 -42.35 -37.66 37.71
N MET A 137 -41.33 -37.42 38.54
CA MET A 137 -41.41 -37.52 40.00
C MET A 137 -41.43 -36.13 40.61
N PHE A 138 -42.50 -35.80 41.33
CA PHE A 138 -42.62 -34.57 42.09
C PHE A 138 -42.37 -34.83 43.57
N LEU A 139 -41.36 -34.16 44.13
CA LEU A 139 -40.97 -34.27 45.52
C LEU A 139 -41.11 -32.93 46.24
N GLU A 140 -41.69 -32.95 47.44
CA GLU A 140 -41.89 -31.76 48.27
C GLU A 140 -41.66 -32.07 49.76
N SER A 141 -41.10 -31.11 50.49
CA SER A 141 -40.96 -31.17 51.95
C SER A 141 -41.41 -29.86 52.59
N HIS A 142 -41.96 -29.97 53.80
CA HIS A 142 -42.25 -28.85 54.70
C HIS A 142 -41.38 -28.88 55.97
N LEU A 143 -40.45 -29.84 56.07
CA LEU A 143 -39.62 -30.05 57.25
C LEU A 143 -38.15 -29.71 56.99
N ASP A 144 -37.50 -29.17 58.02
CA ASP A 144 -36.07 -28.86 58.01
C ASP A 144 -35.25 -30.08 58.47
N THR A 145 -34.94 -30.97 57.53
CA THR A 145 -34.24 -32.22 57.80
C THR A 145 -33.11 -32.47 56.81
N SER A 146 -32.24 -33.41 57.16
CA SER A 146 -30.99 -33.64 56.46
C SER A 146 -30.74 -35.12 56.15
N ILE A 147 -29.99 -35.37 55.09
CA ILE A 147 -29.34 -36.65 54.82
C ILE A 147 -27.85 -36.54 55.19
N ILE A 148 -27.37 -37.43 56.07
CA ILE A 148 -25.97 -37.47 56.50
C ILE A 148 -25.38 -38.83 56.14
N ASN A 149 -24.42 -38.87 55.22
CA ASN A 149 -23.65 -40.06 54.89
C ASN A 149 -22.28 -40.04 55.58
N LEU A 150 -22.07 -40.97 56.50
CA LEU A 150 -20.78 -41.28 57.12
C LEU A 150 -20.24 -42.65 56.65
N GLY A 151 -21.04 -43.47 55.98
CA GLY A 151 -20.72 -44.85 55.57
C GLY A 151 -20.37 -44.97 54.08
N LYS A 152 -20.58 -46.15 53.49
CA LYS A 152 -20.35 -46.40 52.07
C LYS A 152 -21.65 -46.70 51.35
N ILE A 153 -21.90 -46.00 50.25
CA ILE A 153 -23.00 -46.28 49.31
C ILE A 153 -22.37 -46.73 48.00
N ASN A 154 -22.61 -47.98 47.60
CA ASN A 154 -22.23 -48.51 46.31
C ASN A 154 -23.50 -48.87 45.53
N ALA A 155 -23.66 -48.25 44.36
CA ALA A 155 -24.70 -48.56 43.42
C ALA A 155 -24.10 -49.06 42.09
N LYS A 156 -24.83 -49.89 41.37
CA LYS A 156 -24.46 -50.26 40.00
C LYS A 156 -24.81 -49.14 39.02
N ASN A 157 -26.00 -48.55 39.17
CA ASN A 157 -26.57 -47.45 38.42
C ASN A 157 -26.76 -46.23 39.36
N ASP A 158 -27.88 -45.51 39.28
CA ASP A 158 -27.95 -44.15 39.83
C ASP A 158 -28.06 -44.08 41.36
N VAL A 159 -27.54 -42.99 41.92
CA VAL A 159 -27.74 -42.57 43.31
C VAL A 159 -28.39 -41.19 43.35
N TYR A 160 -29.53 -41.08 44.03
CA TYR A 160 -30.21 -39.81 44.30
C TYR A 160 -30.28 -39.59 45.81
N LEU A 161 -29.68 -38.50 46.30
CA LEU A 161 -29.93 -38.01 47.65
C LEU A 161 -30.65 -36.67 47.55
N ILE A 162 -31.87 -36.58 48.11
CA ILE A 162 -32.74 -35.41 47.98
C ILE A 162 -33.16 -34.93 49.37
N SER A 163 -32.78 -33.72 49.74
CA SER A 163 -33.07 -33.19 51.08
C SER A 163 -32.98 -31.68 51.10
N LYS A 164 -33.34 -31.02 52.21
CA LYS A 164 -33.00 -29.60 52.40
C LYS A 164 -31.50 -29.41 52.60
N THR A 165 -30.87 -30.33 53.34
CA THR A 165 -29.42 -30.33 53.59
C THR A 165 -28.82 -31.72 53.39
N ILE A 166 -27.72 -31.81 52.64
CA ILE A 166 -27.01 -33.09 52.39
C ILE A 166 -25.57 -32.97 52.87
N LYS A 167 -25.11 -33.93 53.68
CA LYS A 167 -23.73 -34.00 54.19
C LYS A 167 -23.11 -35.34 53.83
N ASN A 168 -22.22 -35.38 52.85
CA ASN A 168 -21.43 -36.56 52.52
C ASN A 168 -20.01 -36.43 53.11
N LYS A 169 -19.65 -37.31 54.05
CA LYS A 169 -18.32 -37.32 54.69
C LYS A 169 -17.50 -38.56 54.38
N SER A 170 -18.05 -39.51 53.63
CA SER A 170 -17.41 -40.79 53.30
C SER A 170 -17.57 -41.07 51.81
N GLN A 171 -18.07 -42.23 51.37
CA GLN A 171 -18.01 -42.64 49.96
C GLN A 171 -19.41 -42.88 49.38
N ILE A 172 -19.62 -42.37 48.17
CA ILE A 172 -20.72 -42.72 47.28
C ILE A 172 -20.10 -43.11 45.93
N GLU A 173 -20.35 -44.33 45.48
CA GLU A 173 -19.85 -44.85 44.21
C GLU A 173 -21.01 -45.41 43.37
N SER A 174 -21.04 -45.04 42.09
CA SER A 174 -21.89 -45.62 41.06
C SER A 174 -20.99 -46.19 39.97
N SER A 175 -21.19 -47.46 39.59
CA SER A 175 -20.33 -48.12 38.61
C SER A 175 -20.60 -47.70 37.17
N CYS A 176 -21.87 -47.47 36.83
CA CYS A 176 -22.32 -47.19 35.47
C CYS A 176 -23.33 -46.02 35.38
N GLY A 177 -23.77 -45.46 36.51
CA GLY A 177 -24.83 -44.46 36.55
C GLY A 177 -24.39 -43.11 37.14
N ASP A 178 -25.40 -42.29 37.39
CA ASP A 178 -25.25 -40.90 37.81
C ASP A 178 -25.33 -40.77 39.34
N ILE A 179 -24.62 -39.80 39.90
CA ILE A 179 -24.77 -39.40 41.31
C ILE A 179 -25.40 -38.01 41.34
N ASN A 180 -26.61 -37.92 41.91
CA ASN A 180 -27.40 -36.69 42.00
C ASN A 180 -27.63 -36.34 43.47
N LEU A 181 -26.98 -35.27 43.94
CA LEU A 181 -27.22 -34.68 45.25
C LEU A 181 -28.03 -33.40 45.06
N ILE A 182 -29.27 -33.38 45.54
CA ILE A 182 -30.21 -32.29 45.27
C ILE A 182 -30.67 -31.67 46.59
N ALA A 183 -30.25 -30.43 46.84
CA ALA A 183 -30.62 -29.64 48.02
C ALA A 183 -31.72 -28.62 47.69
N SER A 184 -32.98 -28.97 47.97
CA SER A 184 -34.15 -28.13 47.72
C SER A 184 -35.34 -28.53 48.60
N THR A 185 -36.37 -27.68 48.66
CA THR A 185 -37.67 -27.97 49.30
C THR A 185 -38.71 -28.53 48.32
N LYS A 186 -38.56 -28.24 47.02
CA LYS A 186 -39.39 -28.78 45.92
C LYS A 186 -38.52 -29.17 44.74
N VAL A 187 -38.73 -30.37 44.21
CA VAL A 187 -37.96 -30.94 43.10
C VAL A 187 -38.89 -31.67 42.14
N LEU A 188 -38.67 -31.46 40.84
CA LEU A 188 -39.25 -32.26 39.78
C LEU A 188 -38.14 -32.99 39.04
N ILE A 189 -38.24 -34.31 38.97
CA ILE A 189 -37.33 -35.16 38.18
C ILE A 189 -38.11 -35.69 36.98
N LYS A 190 -37.53 -35.57 35.78
CA LYS A 190 -38.10 -36.09 34.54
C LYS A 190 -37.29 -37.29 34.02
N PRO A 191 -37.89 -38.23 33.27
CA PRO A 191 -37.19 -39.43 32.78
C PRO A 191 -36.23 -39.17 31.62
N GLU A 192 -36.54 -38.20 30.75
CA GLU A 192 -35.82 -37.96 29.49
C GLU A 192 -35.21 -36.55 29.41
N GLY A 193 -34.06 -36.46 28.71
CA GLY A 193 -33.38 -35.22 28.38
C GLY A 193 -32.12 -34.92 29.21
N ASN A 194 -31.25 -34.05 28.68
CA ASN A 194 -30.00 -33.66 29.34
C ASN A 194 -30.21 -32.88 30.65
N ASN A 195 -31.36 -32.18 30.77
CA ASN A 195 -31.79 -31.44 31.96
C ASN A 195 -33.02 -32.12 32.58
N ASN A 196 -32.77 -33.20 33.31
CA ASN A 196 -33.81 -34.04 33.90
C ASN A 196 -34.18 -33.68 35.35
N ILE A 197 -33.55 -32.67 35.95
CA ILE A 197 -33.81 -32.22 37.33
C ILE A 197 -34.17 -30.74 37.30
N PHE A 198 -35.35 -30.39 37.84
CA PHE A 198 -35.85 -29.04 37.96
C PHE A 198 -36.08 -28.71 39.43
N ILE A 199 -35.48 -27.62 39.91
CA ILE A 199 -35.83 -27.06 41.21
C ILE A 199 -36.97 -26.07 41.01
N LEU A 200 -38.08 -26.30 41.73
CA LEU A 200 -39.29 -25.49 41.64
C LEU A 200 -39.29 -24.47 42.79
N SER A 201 -38.66 -23.32 42.59
CA SER A 201 -38.67 -22.21 43.54
C SER A 201 -39.97 -21.42 43.43
N GLU A 202 -40.87 -21.55 44.43
CA GLU A 202 -42.08 -20.71 44.51
C GLU A 202 -41.90 -19.48 45.40
N ASP A 203 -40.90 -19.46 46.29
CA ASP A 203 -40.75 -18.40 47.29
C ASP A 203 -39.53 -17.52 47.01
N LYS A 204 -39.78 -16.24 46.66
CA LYS A 204 -38.74 -15.20 46.52
C LYS A 204 -38.12 -14.77 47.87
N GLU A 205 -38.66 -15.23 48.99
CA GLU A 205 -38.14 -15.01 50.33
C GLU A 205 -37.77 -16.35 50.97
N ILE A 206 -36.72 -17.01 50.49
CA ILE A 206 -36.17 -18.19 51.18
C ILE A 206 -35.53 -17.70 52.49
N PRO A 207 -36.00 -18.15 53.67
CA PRO A 207 -35.41 -17.78 54.96
C PRO A 207 -33.92 -18.12 55.03
N LYS A 208 -33.16 -17.36 55.83
CA LYS A 208 -31.70 -17.37 56.03
C LYS A 208 -31.06 -18.71 56.48
N GLU A 209 -31.77 -19.84 56.46
CA GLU A 209 -31.34 -21.09 57.11
C GLU A 209 -30.99 -22.23 56.12
N GLU A 210 -29.67 -22.51 56.05
CA GLU A 210 -28.95 -23.74 55.64
C GLU A 210 -29.56 -24.70 54.59
N VAL A 211 -30.11 -24.21 53.48
CA VAL A 211 -30.27 -25.07 52.28
C VAL A 211 -28.89 -25.27 51.64
N GLY A 212 -28.42 -26.53 51.52
CA GLY A 212 -27.16 -26.77 50.84
C GLY A 212 -26.57 -28.18 50.92
N ILE A 213 -25.45 -28.35 50.21
CA ILE A 213 -24.71 -29.61 50.07
C ILE A 213 -23.30 -29.41 50.62
N ASN A 214 -22.88 -30.29 51.53
CA ASN A 214 -21.51 -30.35 52.02
C ASN A 214 -20.89 -31.71 51.68
N ASN A 215 -19.98 -31.71 50.71
CA ASN A 215 -19.22 -32.90 50.32
C ASN A 215 -17.77 -32.78 50.80
N SER A 216 -17.42 -33.55 51.82
CA SER A 216 -16.04 -33.74 52.27
C SER A 216 -15.50 -35.14 51.98
N GLY A 217 -16.33 -36.01 51.37
CA GLY A 217 -16.03 -37.40 51.04
C GLY A 217 -15.64 -37.62 49.57
N LEU A 218 -15.72 -38.86 49.11
CA LEU A 218 -15.56 -39.29 47.73
C LEU A 218 -16.92 -39.46 47.06
N LEU A 219 -17.08 -38.87 45.88
CA LEU A 219 -18.14 -39.19 44.91
C LEU A 219 -17.49 -39.76 43.66
N LYS A 220 -17.91 -40.94 43.20
CA LYS A 220 -17.34 -41.59 42.01
C LYS A 220 -18.44 -42.17 41.12
N GLY A 221 -18.51 -41.76 39.86
CA GLY A 221 -19.60 -42.13 38.95
C GLY A 221 -19.33 -41.66 37.52
N VAL A 222 -20.31 -41.76 36.61
CA VAL A 222 -20.15 -41.28 35.23
C VAL A 222 -20.51 -39.79 35.14
N LYS A 223 -21.72 -39.41 35.59
CA LYS A 223 -22.14 -38.01 35.69
C LYS A 223 -22.48 -37.68 37.14
N ILE A 224 -21.91 -36.60 37.67
CA ILE A 224 -22.07 -36.23 39.07
C ILE A 224 -22.66 -34.82 39.14
N LYS A 225 -23.86 -34.68 39.69
CA LYS A 225 -24.60 -33.42 39.82
C LYS A 225 -24.83 -33.08 41.28
N LEU A 226 -24.34 -31.91 41.71
CA LEU A 226 -24.69 -31.27 42.98
C LEU A 226 -25.51 -30.03 42.64
N ILE A 227 -26.80 -30.02 43.01
CA ILE A 227 -27.72 -28.96 42.65
C ILE A 227 -28.35 -28.40 43.93
N SER A 228 -28.26 -27.09 44.14
CA SER A 228 -28.83 -26.38 45.29
C SER A 228 -29.54 -25.09 44.87
N ASN A 229 -30.52 -24.66 45.67
CA ASN A 229 -31.25 -23.40 45.52
C ASN A 229 -30.99 -22.42 46.69
N GLY A 230 -29.90 -22.62 47.44
CA GLY A 230 -29.53 -21.75 48.55
C GLY A 230 -29.28 -20.30 48.11
N ASN A 231 -29.36 -19.35 49.05
CA ASN A 231 -29.03 -17.93 48.81
C ASN A 231 -27.51 -17.66 48.95
N ILE A 232 -27.01 -16.52 48.49
CA ILE A 232 -25.58 -16.15 48.52
C ILE A 232 -24.95 -16.14 49.94
N TYR A 233 -25.75 -15.97 51.00
CA TYR A 233 -25.27 -15.94 52.39
C TYR A 233 -25.24 -17.32 53.06
N ALA A 234 -25.89 -18.32 52.46
CA ALA A 234 -25.80 -19.71 52.84
C ALA A 234 -24.87 -20.42 51.85
N ASN A 235 -23.83 -21.12 52.34
CA ASN A 235 -22.96 -21.91 51.46
C ASN A 235 -23.77 -23.04 50.78
N ALA A 236 -24.37 -22.75 49.62
CA ALA A 236 -25.30 -23.62 48.92
C ALA A 236 -24.61 -24.92 48.51
N ILE A 237 -23.36 -24.84 48.04
CA ILE A 237 -22.51 -26.02 47.87
C ILE A 237 -21.13 -25.75 48.44
N LYS A 238 -20.71 -26.59 49.38
CA LYS A 238 -19.36 -26.62 49.94
C LYS A 238 -18.69 -27.95 49.61
N HIS A 239 -17.61 -27.90 48.83
CA HIS A 239 -16.85 -29.08 48.44
C HIS A 239 -15.42 -29.02 48.97
N THR A 240 -15.03 -29.99 49.79
CA THR A 240 -13.66 -30.16 50.29
C THR A 240 -13.11 -31.57 50.08
N GLY A 241 -13.90 -32.44 49.45
CA GLY A 241 -13.58 -33.85 49.21
C GLY A 241 -13.09 -34.08 47.78
N LYS A 242 -13.39 -35.26 47.23
CA LYS A 242 -13.03 -35.67 45.87
C LYS A 242 -14.25 -36.06 45.06
N ILE A 243 -14.32 -35.58 43.81
CA ILE A 243 -15.27 -36.01 42.79
C ILE A 243 -14.45 -36.64 41.67
N GLU A 244 -14.72 -37.92 41.36
CA GLU A 244 -14.12 -38.66 40.24
C GLU A 244 -15.20 -39.08 39.25
N SER A 245 -15.21 -38.41 38.11
CA SER A 245 -16.09 -38.67 36.99
C SER A 245 -15.25 -39.21 35.82
N ASN A 246 -14.83 -40.47 35.90
CA ASN A 246 -13.99 -41.07 34.86
C ASN A 246 -14.88 -41.60 33.75
N GLY A 247 -14.62 -41.20 32.50
CA GLY A 247 -15.37 -41.69 31.36
C GLY A 247 -15.29 -43.21 31.19
N ILE A 248 -16.37 -43.84 30.73
CA ILE A 248 -16.41 -45.28 30.41
C ILE A 248 -16.32 -45.44 28.89
N LYS A 249 -15.18 -45.94 28.41
CA LYS A 249 -14.88 -46.12 26.97
C LYS A 249 -15.06 -44.81 26.17
N ASN A 250 -16.26 -44.62 25.60
CA ASN A 250 -16.63 -43.54 24.68
C ASN A 250 -17.58 -42.50 25.31
N ILE A 251 -17.96 -42.67 26.58
CA ILE A 251 -18.76 -41.70 27.32
C ILE A 251 -17.81 -40.88 28.18
N ASN A 252 -17.78 -39.58 27.97
CA ASN A 252 -16.95 -38.67 28.76
C ASN A 252 -17.59 -38.46 30.14
N GLY A 253 -16.74 -38.29 31.17
CA GLY A 253 -17.21 -37.94 32.50
C GLY A 253 -17.67 -36.49 32.56
N GLU A 254 -18.73 -36.22 33.32
CA GLU A 254 -19.25 -34.88 33.54
C GLU A 254 -19.50 -34.58 35.03
N VAL A 255 -19.09 -33.39 35.47
CA VAL A 255 -19.35 -32.88 36.83
C VAL A 255 -20.11 -31.56 36.74
N TYR A 256 -21.23 -31.45 37.46
CA TYR A 256 -22.03 -30.23 37.58
C TYR A 256 -22.17 -29.82 39.04
N LEU A 257 -21.79 -28.59 39.35
CA LEU A 257 -22.11 -27.93 40.61
C LEU A 257 -22.96 -26.70 40.27
N VAL A 258 -24.22 -26.70 40.69
CA VAL A 258 -25.20 -25.69 40.29
C VAL A 258 -25.87 -25.11 41.53
N ALA A 259 -25.70 -23.80 41.76
CA ALA A 259 -26.36 -23.05 42.83
C ALA A 259 -26.79 -21.67 42.34
N LYS A 260 -27.86 -21.62 41.54
CA LYS A 260 -28.25 -20.44 40.74
C LYS A 260 -28.22 -19.12 41.50
N ASP A 261 -28.87 -19.07 42.67
CA ASP A 261 -28.99 -17.85 43.48
C ASP A 261 -28.07 -17.88 44.73
N GLY A 262 -27.07 -18.77 44.73
CA GLY A 262 -26.28 -19.12 45.91
C GLY A 262 -24.77 -19.07 45.73
N LEU A 263 -24.05 -19.48 46.78
CA LEU A 263 -22.59 -19.54 46.82
C LEU A 263 -22.08 -20.99 46.63
N ILE A 264 -21.17 -21.21 45.67
CA ILE A 264 -20.35 -22.42 45.58
C ILE A 264 -18.94 -22.12 46.11
N GLN A 265 -18.48 -22.92 47.07
CA GLN A 265 -17.14 -22.80 47.67
C GLN A 265 -16.38 -24.12 47.66
N THR A 266 -15.16 -24.11 47.09
CA THR A 266 -14.19 -25.20 47.23
C THR A 266 -13.06 -24.82 48.19
N LYS A 267 -12.63 -25.75 49.05
CA LYS A 267 -11.59 -25.49 50.07
C LYS A 267 -10.69 -26.69 50.31
N LYS A 268 -9.58 -26.45 51.04
CA LYS A 268 -8.61 -27.46 51.47
C LYS A 268 -7.92 -28.12 50.27
N ASN A 269 -8.19 -29.40 50.01
CA ASN A 269 -7.62 -30.17 48.90
C ASN A 269 -8.75 -30.72 48.03
N ALA A 270 -9.76 -29.87 47.74
CA ALA A 270 -10.90 -30.27 46.92
C ALA A 270 -10.43 -30.73 45.54
N GLN A 271 -11.01 -31.82 45.04
CA GLN A 271 -10.68 -32.38 43.73
C GLN A 271 -11.95 -32.58 42.90
N LEU A 272 -11.91 -32.15 41.64
CA LEU A 272 -12.94 -32.37 40.62
C LEU A 272 -12.24 -32.94 39.38
N ILE A 273 -12.33 -34.26 39.21
CA ILE A 273 -11.57 -34.99 38.20
C ILE A 273 -12.56 -35.55 37.18
N ALA A 274 -12.44 -35.13 35.92
CA ALA A 274 -13.23 -35.67 34.81
C ALA A 274 -12.31 -36.06 33.64
N LYS A 275 -11.41 -37.02 33.90
CA LYS A 275 -10.43 -37.49 32.92
C LYS A 275 -10.98 -38.64 32.09
N ASN A 276 -10.47 -38.78 30.88
CA ASN A 276 -10.59 -40.02 30.11
C ASN A 276 -9.23 -40.42 29.54
N GLU A 277 -8.74 -41.61 29.90
CA GLU A 277 -7.43 -42.09 29.45
C GLU A 277 -7.43 -42.65 28.02
N ASN A 278 -8.62 -42.87 27.44
CA ASN A 278 -8.80 -43.56 26.15
C ASN A 278 -9.57 -42.73 25.11
N SER A 279 -10.06 -41.54 25.46
CA SER A 279 -10.73 -40.61 24.55
C SER A 279 -10.41 -39.15 24.90
N THR A 280 -11.24 -38.22 24.41
CA THR A 280 -11.23 -36.81 24.76
C THR A 280 -11.58 -36.57 26.23
N GLY A 281 -11.20 -35.40 26.76
CA GLY A 281 -11.41 -35.03 28.15
C GLY A 281 -12.89 -34.90 28.51
N GLY A 282 -13.17 -35.01 29.81
CA GLY A 282 -14.50 -34.79 30.36
C GLY A 282 -14.84 -33.31 30.52
N GLN A 283 -15.96 -33.06 31.21
CA GLN A 283 -16.48 -31.71 31.44
C GLN A 283 -16.65 -31.40 32.93
N VAL A 284 -16.35 -30.17 33.32
CA VAL A 284 -16.66 -29.64 34.66
C VAL A 284 -17.36 -28.29 34.51
N ASN A 285 -18.60 -28.21 35.01
CA ASN A 285 -19.40 -27.00 35.00
C ASN A 285 -19.71 -26.55 36.45
N ILE A 286 -19.27 -25.35 36.82
CA ILE A 286 -19.49 -24.74 38.14
C ILE A 286 -20.27 -23.45 37.91
N LEU A 287 -21.55 -23.44 38.28
CA LEU A 287 -22.49 -22.37 37.94
C LEU A 287 -23.22 -21.91 39.19
N ALA A 288 -23.02 -20.66 39.60
CA ALA A 288 -23.68 -20.05 40.74
C ALA A 288 -23.67 -18.52 40.62
N ASP A 289 -24.47 -17.84 41.42
CA ASP A 289 -24.41 -16.36 41.51
C ASP A 289 -23.02 -15.92 42.00
N GLU A 290 -22.47 -16.65 42.98
CA GLU A 290 -21.13 -16.44 43.53
C GLU A 290 -20.31 -17.73 43.59
N ILE A 291 -19.06 -17.68 43.11
CA ILE A 291 -18.13 -18.81 43.09
C ILE A 291 -16.82 -18.41 43.77
N ARG A 292 -16.37 -19.25 44.72
CA ARG A 292 -15.08 -19.13 45.40
C ARG A 292 -14.29 -20.43 45.35
N LEU A 293 -13.25 -20.46 44.52
CA LEU A 293 -12.30 -21.56 44.48
C LEU A 293 -11.09 -21.22 45.34
N GLU A 294 -10.92 -21.95 46.46
CA GLU A 294 -9.91 -21.67 47.48
C GLU A 294 -9.10 -22.93 47.87
N GLY A 295 -8.02 -22.73 48.62
CA GLY A 295 -7.09 -23.80 49.00
C GLY A 295 -6.36 -24.40 47.80
N ASN A 296 -5.94 -25.66 47.91
CA ASN A 296 -5.30 -26.44 46.85
C ASN A 296 -6.36 -27.16 45.99
N THR A 297 -7.38 -26.44 45.53
CA THR A 297 -8.42 -27.03 44.68
C THR A 297 -7.80 -27.46 43.34
N LEU A 298 -8.07 -28.70 42.91
CA LEU A 298 -7.67 -29.23 41.61
C LEU A 298 -8.90 -29.55 40.78
N ILE A 299 -9.03 -28.91 39.62
CA ILE A 299 -9.96 -29.26 38.55
C ILE A 299 -9.13 -29.87 37.43
N ASP A 300 -9.45 -31.09 37.00
CA ASP A 300 -8.63 -31.78 36.01
C ASP A 300 -9.47 -32.58 35.03
N VAL A 301 -9.49 -32.09 33.79
CA VAL A 301 -10.14 -32.67 32.62
C VAL A 301 -9.14 -33.11 31.56
N SER A 302 -7.85 -33.21 31.91
CA SER A 302 -6.80 -33.66 30.99
C SER A 302 -7.05 -35.08 30.46
N SER A 303 -6.62 -35.31 29.21
CA SER A 303 -6.80 -36.59 28.53
C SER A 303 -5.65 -36.87 27.56
N LYS A 304 -5.55 -38.11 27.05
CA LYS A 304 -4.54 -38.42 26.02
C LYS A 304 -4.79 -37.68 24.71
N LEU A 305 -6.06 -37.44 24.38
CA LEU A 305 -6.51 -36.87 23.11
C LEU A 305 -6.88 -35.37 23.16
N GLY A 306 -6.82 -34.74 24.34
CA GLY A 306 -7.19 -33.34 24.52
C GLY A 306 -8.69 -33.08 24.69
N GLU A 307 -9.12 -31.87 24.32
CA GLU A 307 -10.52 -31.42 24.23
C GLU A 307 -11.37 -31.45 25.53
N GLY A 308 -10.75 -31.51 26.71
CA GLY A 308 -11.49 -31.36 27.97
C GLY A 308 -12.06 -29.95 28.13
N GLU A 309 -13.22 -29.80 28.78
CA GLU A 309 -13.91 -28.52 28.93
C GLU A 309 -14.18 -28.17 30.40
N VAL A 310 -13.89 -26.92 30.79
CA VAL A 310 -14.20 -26.38 32.11
C VAL A 310 -14.93 -25.05 31.96
N ASN A 311 -16.14 -24.93 32.51
CA ASN A 311 -16.90 -23.68 32.55
C ASN A 311 -17.15 -23.29 34.01
N ILE A 312 -16.67 -22.11 34.42
CA ILE A 312 -16.79 -21.58 35.78
C ILE A 312 -17.45 -20.21 35.69
N GLY A 313 -18.63 -20.09 36.28
CA GLY A 313 -19.38 -18.84 36.37
C GLY A 313 -20.18 -18.52 35.12
N GLY A 314 -19.78 -18.94 33.92
CA GLY A 314 -20.56 -18.73 32.70
C GLY A 314 -19.95 -19.45 31.51
N GLY A 315 -20.52 -19.23 30.32
CA GLY A 315 -19.93 -19.68 29.06
C GLY A 315 -19.19 -18.56 28.34
N TYR A 316 -18.80 -18.84 27.09
CA TYR A 316 -17.95 -17.96 26.28
C TYR A 316 -18.50 -16.52 26.20
N GLN A 317 -17.69 -15.54 26.60
CA GLN A 317 -18.04 -14.11 26.67
C GLN A 317 -19.36 -13.81 27.40
N GLY A 318 -19.83 -14.71 28.27
CA GLY A 318 -21.14 -14.60 28.91
C GLY A 318 -22.34 -14.69 27.95
N LYS A 319 -22.13 -15.04 26.68
CA LYS A 319 -23.18 -15.07 25.63
C LYS A 319 -23.80 -16.45 25.43
N ASP A 320 -23.23 -17.50 26.03
CA ASP A 320 -23.72 -18.86 25.92
C ASP A 320 -24.94 -19.11 26.82
N GLN A 321 -26.13 -19.14 26.20
CA GLN A 321 -27.41 -19.30 26.90
C GLN A 321 -27.59 -20.67 27.60
N ARG A 322 -26.70 -21.63 27.38
CA ARG A 322 -26.72 -22.91 28.12
C ARG A 322 -26.32 -22.73 29.58
N PHE A 323 -25.59 -21.67 29.88
CA PHE A 323 -25.08 -21.35 31.21
C PHE A 323 -25.69 -20.02 31.67
N PHE A 324 -26.04 -19.93 32.96
CA PHE A 324 -26.33 -18.63 33.55
C PHE A 324 -25.02 -18.05 34.07
N ASN A 325 -24.87 -16.72 33.97
CA ASN A 325 -23.66 -16.03 34.36
C ASN A 325 -23.67 -15.70 35.85
N SER A 326 -22.52 -15.89 36.50
CA SER A 326 -22.28 -15.47 37.87
C SER A 326 -22.17 -13.95 37.96
N GLN A 327 -22.48 -13.39 39.12
CA GLN A 327 -22.11 -12.00 39.43
C GLN A 327 -20.68 -11.92 39.96
N MET A 328 -20.17 -13.00 40.56
CA MET A 328 -18.82 -13.01 41.14
C MET A 328 -18.14 -14.37 40.97
N THR A 329 -16.94 -14.37 40.39
CA THR A 329 -16.08 -15.56 40.25
C THR A 329 -14.69 -15.26 40.84
N SER A 330 -14.26 -16.02 41.84
CA SER A 330 -12.93 -15.87 42.45
C SER A 330 -12.15 -17.19 42.49
N VAL A 331 -10.86 -17.11 42.13
CA VAL A 331 -9.93 -18.23 42.09
C VAL A 331 -8.63 -17.85 42.80
N SER A 332 -8.32 -18.54 43.89
CA SER A 332 -7.13 -18.27 44.73
C SER A 332 -5.83 -18.83 44.14
N GLU A 333 -4.69 -18.34 44.63
CA GLU A 333 -3.32 -18.65 44.14
C GLU A 333 -2.97 -20.14 44.00
N ASN A 334 -3.49 -21.00 44.88
CA ASN A 334 -3.13 -22.43 44.90
C ASN A 334 -4.10 -23.32 44.10
N VAL A 335 -5.07 -22.73 43.41
CA VAL A 335 -6.04 -23.47 42.59
C VAL A 335 -5.41 -23.82 41.24
N LYS A 336 -5.61 -25.07 40.80
CA LYS A 336 -5.10 -25.59 39.52
C LYS A 336 -6.24 -26.11 38.66
N ILE A 337 -6.25 -25.70 37.40
CA ILE A 337 -7.25 -26.12 36.40
C ILE A 337 -6.50 -26.67 35.19
N ASN A 338 -6.63 -27.97 34.92
CA ASN A 338 -5.90 -28.65 33.85
C ASN A 338 -6.86 -29.18 32.78
N SER A 339 -6.61 -28.81 31.54
CA SER A 339 -7.26 -29.35 30.33
C SER A 339 -6.25 -29.74 29.25
N ASP A 340 -5.02 -30.08 29.65
CA ASP A 340 -3.94 -30.53 28.77
C ASP A 340 -4.31 -31.76 27.92
N ALA A 341 -3.84 -31.78 26.67
CA ALA A 341 -3.65 -32.99 25.90
C ALA A 341 -2.29 -33.62 26.26
N ILE A 342 -2.27 -34.92 26.60
CA ILE A 342 -1.06 -35.58 27.11
C ILE A 342 -0.17 -36.08 25.97
N ILE A 343 -0.74 -36.66 24.90
CA ILE A 343 0.04 -37.30 23.82
C ILE A 343 -0.29 -36.71 22.45
N ASN A 344 -1.51 -36.91 21.96
CA ASN A 344 -1.92 -36.57 20.59
C ASN A 344 -3.24 -35.82 20.62
N GLY A 345 -3.23 -34.51 20.39
CA GLY A 345 -4.45 -33.71 20.30
C GLY A 345 -4.30 -32.30 20.84
N ASN A 346 -5.35 -31.51 20.67
CA ASN A 346 -5.33 -30.11 21.03
C ASN A 346 -5.61 -29.91 22.52
N GLY A 347 -5.00 -28.89 23.12
CA GLY A 347 -5.37 -28.46 24.46
C GLY A 347 -6.86 -28.16 24.58
N GLY A 348 -7.43 -28.38 25.75
CA GLY A 348 -8.85 -28.20 26.00
C GLY A 348 -9.29 -26.73 26.12
N LYS A 349 -10.55 -26.55 26.53
CA LYS A 349 -11.19 -25.24 26.71
C LYS A 349 -11.44 -24.95 28.19
N VAL A 350 -11.06 -23.77 28.67
CA VAL A 350 -11.34 -23.31 30.03
C VAL A 350 -11.95 -21.92 29.98
N ILE A 351 -13.12 -21.73 30.58
CA ILE A 351 -13.82 -20.44 30.64
C ILE A 351 -14.07 -20.07 32.10
N LEU A 352 -13.56 -18.92 32.51
CA LEU A 352 -13.89 -18.25 33.76
C LEU A 352 -14.59 -16.93 33.42
N TRP A 353 -15.88 -16.85 33.74
CA TRP A 353 -16.72 -15.70 33.43
C TRP A 353 -17.47 -15.19 34.66
N SER A 354 -17.78 -13.89 34.67
CA SER A 354 -18.85 -13.30 35.48
C SER A 354 -19.35 -12.00 34.82
N ASP A 355 -20.62 -11.66 35.02
CA ASP A 355 -21.21 -10.38 34.57
C ASP A 355 -20.81 -9.21 35.48
N GLY A 356 -20.35 -9.51 36.69
CA GLY A 356 -19.87 -8.53 37.66
C GLY A 356 -18.36 -8.52 37.73
N TRP A 357 -17.79 -9.34 38.60
CA TRP A 357 -16.36 -9.32 38.91
C TRP A 357 -15.72 -10.70 38.87
N THR A 358 -14.60 -10.79 38.15
CA THR A 358 -13.75 -11.98 38.10
C THR A 358 -12.40 -11.67 38.72
N SER A 359 -11.93 -12.54 39.63
CA SER A 359 -10.58 -12.51 40.18
C SER A 359 -9.88 -13.84 40.05
N PHE A 360 -8.75 -13.82 39.35
CA PHE A 360 -8.00 -15.02 39.01
C PHE A 360 -6.54 -14.88 39.44
N LEU A 361 -6.14 -15.69 40.42
CA LEU A 361 -4.78 -15.77 40.95
C LEU A 361 -4.15 -17.16 40.75
N GLY A 362 -4.92 -18.15 40.30
CA GLY A 362 -4.49 -19.55 40.20
C GLY A 362 -3.68 -19.91 38.95
N ASP A 363 -3.57 -21.20 38.65
CA ASP A 363 -2.91 -21.74 37.47
C ASP A 363 -3.90 -22.46 36.53
N ILE A 364 -3.90 -22.13 35.24
CA ILE A 364 -4.64 -22.86 34.19
C ILE A 364 -3.66 -23.42 33.15
N SER A 365 -3.79 -24.71 32.80
CA SER A 365 -2.98 -25.34 31.75
C SER A 365 -3.89 -25.99 30.71
N SER A 366 -3.67 -25.65 29.44
CA SER A 366 -4.39 -26.17 28.27
C SER A 366 -3.40 -26.41 27.13
N ARG A 367 -2.35 -27.19 27.38
CA ARG A 367 -1.27 -27.45 26.42
C ARG A 367 -1.66 -28.46 25.35
N GLY A 368 -1.06 -28.31 24.17
CA GLY A 368 -1.12 -29.30 23.10
C GLY A 368 -0.32 -30.57 23.43
N GLY A 369 -0.65 -31.68 22.77
CA GLY A 369 -0.04 -32.98 23.00
C GLY A 369 1.47 -33.02 22.77
N SER A 370 2.17 -33.92 23.47
CA SER A 370 3.63 -34.04 23.36
C SER A 370 4.12 -34.50 21.99
N GLU A 371 3.29 -35.24 21.23
CA GLU A 371 3.62 -35.74 19.89
C GLU A 371 2.99 -34.88 18.78
N ASN A 372 1.77 -34.40 18.97
CA ASN A 372 1.03 -33.57 18.01
C ASN A 372 -0.12 -32.81 18.69
N GLY A 373 -0.54 -31.71 18.08
CA GLY A 373 -1.72 -30.92 18.45
C GLY A 373 -1.39 -29.50 18.90
N ASP A 374 -2.36 -28.61 18.72
CA ASP A 374 -2.24 -27.19 19.05
C ASP A 374 -2.59 -26.91 20.52
N GLY A 375 -2.17 -25.74 21.00
CA GLY A 375 -2.59 -25.23 22.29
C GLY A 375 -4.09 -24.99 22.37
N GLY A 376 -4.62 -25.09 23.59
CA GLY A 376 -6.04 -24.89 23.86
C GLY A 376 -6.46 -23.43 23.98
N PHE A 377 -7.71 -23.24 24.43
CA PHE A 377 -8.32 -21.93 24.60
C PHE A 377 -8.66 -21.69 26.07
N ILE A 378 -8.20 -20.56 26.61
CA ILE A 378 -8.49 -20.12 27.97
C ILE A 378 -9.14 -18.74 27.91
N GLU A 379 -10.25 -18.54 28.61
CA GLU A 379 -10.87 -17.24 28.84
C GLU A 379 -10.90 -16.94 30.33
N VAL A 380 -10.45 -15.74 30.71
CA VAL A 380 -10.53 -15.23 32.08
C VAL A 380 -11.04 -13.80 32.04
N SER A 381 -12.36 -13.66 32.19
CA SER A 381 -13.04 -12.41 31.91
C SER A 381 -14.07 -12.07 32.97
N GLY A 382 -14.29 -10.77 33.19
CA GLY A 382 -15.35 -10.24 34.02
C GLY A 382 -15.89 -8.99 33.35
N LEU A 383 -17.17 -9.00 32.97
CA LEU A 383 -17.76 -7.96 32.11
C LEU A 383 -17.54 -6.56 32.67
N LYS A 384 -17.79 -6.35 33.98
CA LYS A 384 -17.56 -5.05 34.61
C LYS A 384 -16.13 -4.88 35.10
N ASN A 385 -15.55 -5.88 35.76
CA ASN A 385 -14.20 -5.76 36.33
C ASN A 385 -13.45 -7.10 36.35
N LEU A 386 -12.15 -7.04 36.06
CA LEU A 386 -11.24 -8.17 36.04
C LEU A 386 -10.00 -7.89 36.90
N ILE A 387 -9.70 -8.82 37.80
CA ILE A 387 -8.40 -8.96 38.47
C ILE A 387 -7.69 -10.18 37.89
N TYR A 388 -6.65 -9.96 37.11
CA TYR A 388 -5.84 -11.01 36.52
C TYR A 388 -4.43 -10.98 37.12
N ARG A 389 -4.07 -12.03 37.88
CA ARG A 389 -2.76 -12.24 38.53
C ARG A 389 -2.25 -13.67 38.39
N GLY A 390 -3.09 -14.57 37.90
CA GLY A 390 -2.78 -15.99 37.77
C GLY A 390 -1.91 -16.29 36.55
N ARG A 391 -1.59 -17.57 36.37
CA ARG A 391 -0.75 -18.07 35.28
C ARG A 391 -1.57 -18.92 34.34
N VAL A 392 -1.31 -18.78 33.05
CA VAL A 392 -1.89 -19.63 32.01
C VAL A 392 -0.79 -20.28 31.19
N ASN A 393 -1.06 -21.44 30.60
CA ASN A 393 -0.16 -22.08 29.65
C ASN A 393 -0.93 -22.80 28.55
N THR A 394 -0.80 -22.31 27.33
CA THR A 394 -1.39 -22.90 26.13
C THR A 394 -0.32 -23.28 25.11
N LYS A 395 0.93 -23.46 25.52
CA LYS A 395 2.01 -23.88 24.60
C LYS A 395 1.72 -25.25 24.00
N ALA A 396 2.19 -25.44 22.78
CA ALA A 396 2.25 -26.73 22.10
C ALA A 396 3.67 -26.96 21.59
N LEU A 397 4.25 -28.12 21.91
CA LEU A 397 5.64 -28.43 21.53
C LEU A 397 5.78 -28.65 20.02
N ASN A 398 4.79 -29.29 19.40
CA ASN A 398 4.77 -29.67 17.98
C ASN A 398 3.53 -29.11 17.26
N GLY A 399 3.00 -27.97 17.72
CA GLY A 399 1.81 -27.32 17.19
C GLY A 399 1.84 -25.81 17.42
N LYS A 400 0.74 -25.13 17.12
CA LYS A 400 0.59 -23.69 17.36
C LYS A 400 0.28 -23.42 18.83
N THR A 401 0.84 -22.35 19.39
CA THR A 401 0.45 -21.84 20.71
C THR A 401 -1.04 -21.48 20.71
N GLY A 402 -1.73 -21.79 21.80
CA GLY A 402 -3.14 -21.48 21.98
C GLY A 402 -3.39 -20.05 22.44
N THR A 403 -4.59 -19.76 22.93
CA THR A 403 -5.03 -18.38 23.20
C THR A 403 -5.51 -18.20 24.64
N LEU A 404 -5.13 -17.06 25.23
CA LEU A 404 -5.77 -16.45 26.39
C LEU A 404 -6.65 -15.28 25.93
N LEU A 405 -7.94 -15.32 26.24
CA LEU A 405 -8.88 -14.21 26.05
C LEU A 405 -9.14 -13.51 27.38
N LEU A 406 -9.02 -12.18 27.38
CA LEU A 406 -9.41 -11.28 28.46
C LEU A 406 -10.43 -10.28 27.91
N ASP A 407 -11.65 -10.29 28.44
CA ASP A 407 -12.76 -9.48 27.93
C ASP A 407 -13.47 -8.69 29.05
N PRO A 408 -12.84 -7.60 29.54
CA PRO A 408 -13.48 -6.63 30.44
C PRO A 408 -14.11 -5.46 29.65
N SER A 409 -14.95 -4.66 30.32
CA SER A 409 -15.51 -3.44 29.71
C SER A 409 -14.47 -2.38 29.33
N ASP A 410 -13.58 -2.00 30.25
CA ASP A 410 -12.38 -1.19 29.98
C ASP A 410 -11.17 -1.87 30.63
N ILE A 411 -9.98 -1.65 30.09
CA ILE A 411 -8.74 -2.18 30.66
C ILE A 411 -7.57 -1.20 30.59
N THR A 412 -6.88 -1.08 31.73
CA THR A 412 -5.62 -0.36 31.85
C THR A 412 -4.47 -1.34 32.10
N ILE A 413 -3.39 -1.22 31.34
CA ILE A 413 -2.12 -1.88 31.60
C ILE A 413 -1.22 -0.88 32.33
N SER A 414 -0.79 -1.21 33.55
CA SER A 414 0.00 -0.31 34.39
C SER A 414 1.05 -1.04 35.23
N ALA A 415 1.94 -0.27 35.87
CA ALA A 415 2.90 -0.78 36.86
C ALA A 415 2.31 -0.84 38.29
N ALA A 416 1.10 -0.32 38.49
CA ALA A 416 0.43 -0.38 39.78
C ALA A 416 -0.15 -1.76 40.01
N ALA A 417 -0.08 -2.25 41.25
CA ALA A 417 -0.72 -3.50 41.61
C ALA A 417 -2.22 -3.45 41.26
N THR A 418 -2.74 -4.54 40.71
CA THR A 418 -4.18 -4.73 40.54
C THR A 418 -4.87 -4.78 41.91
N SER A 419 -5.25 -3.62 42.44
CA SER A 419 -6.05 -3.52 43.67
C SER A 419 -7.28 -2.69 43.40
N ASN A 420 -8.25 -3.28 42.72
CA ASN A 420 -9.53 -2.65 42.40
C ASN A 420 -10.61 -3.00 43.42
N GLY A 421 -10.25 -3.24 44.68
CA GLY A 421 -11.21 -3.44 45.75
C GLY A 421 -10.62 -4.02 47.02
N ALA A 422 -11.46 -4.17 48.04
CA ALA A 422 -11.15 -4.83 49.29
C ALA A 422 -12.30 -5.77 49.66
N PHE A 423 -11.99 -6.83 50.40
CA PHE A 423 -13.02 -7.59 51.08
C PHE A 423 -13.58 -6.75 52.24
N ASP A 424 -14.90 -6.59 52.32
CA ASP A 424 -15.56 -5.85 53.39
C ASP A 424 -15.21 -6.45 54.76
N GLY A 425 -14.35 -5.79 55.54
CA GLY A 425 -13.88 -6.31 56.85
C GLY A 425 -12.54 -7.07 56.80
N GLY A 426 -11.91 -7.17 55.63
CA GLY A 426 -10.54 -7.68 55.47
C GLY A 426 -10.39 -9.20 55.47
N SER A 427 -11.48 -9.97 55.52
CA SER A 427 -11.44 -11.43 55.40
C SER A 427 -11.79 -11.90 53.98
N PRO A 428 -11.08 -12.89 53.40
CA PRO A 428 -11.45 -13.53 52.12
C PRO A 428 -12.84 -14.22 52.12
N THR A 429 -13.47 -14.31 53.29
CA THR A 429 -14.84 -14.81 53.46
C THR A 429 -15.90 -13.74 53.26
N ASP A 430 -15.54 -12.48 53.16
CA ASP A 430 -16.49 -11.38 53.07
C ASP A 430 -16.76 -11.00 51.61
N THR A 431 -17.75 -10.14 51.36
CA THR A 431 -18.05 -9.66 50.00
C THR A 431 -16.89 -8.80 49.51
N PHE A 432 -16.37 -9.12 48.33
CA PHE A 432 -15.38 -8.25 47.68
C PHE A 432 -16.11 -7.04 47.09
N THR A 433 -15.77 -5.85 47.55
CA THR A 433 -16.35 -4.60 47.05
C THR A 433 -15.35 -3.94 46.10
N PRO A 434 -15.61 -3.90 44.79
CA PRO A 434 -14.73 -3.22 43.87
C PRO A 434 -14.69 -1.71 44.16
N THR A 435 -13.49 -1.12 44.16
CA THR A 435 -13.26 0.32 44.39
C THR A 435 -13.07 1.12 43.10
N ALA A 436 -12.97 0.45 41.94
CA ALA A 436 -12.83 1.06 40.62
C ALA A 436 -13.68 0.33 39.57
N ALA A 437 -14.11 1.05 38.54
CA ALA A 437 -14.95 0.53 37.45
C ALA A 437 -14.16 -0.15 36.32
N THR A 438 -12.84 0.06 36.25
CA THR A 438 -11.96 -0.35 35.13
C THR A 438 -11.14 -1.58 35.52
N ALA A 439 -10.92 -2.54 34.62
CA ALA A 439 -9.92 -3.60 34.87
C ALA A 439 -8.50 -3.00 34.85
N ASN A 440 -7.61 -3.49 35.71
CA ASN A 440 -6.21 -3.08 35.71
C ASN A 440 -5.31 -4.32 35.69
N ILE A 441 -4.47 -4.47 34.67
CA ILE A 441 -3.51 -5.57 34.58
C ILE A 441 -2.11 -5.03 34.83
N LEU A 442 -1.39 -5.70 35.71
CA LEU A 442 0.04 -5.45 35.91
C LEU A 442 0.79 -5.82 34.65
N ASN A 443 1.64 -4.92 34.18
CA ASN A 443 2.50 -5.13 33.02
C ASN A 443 3.32 -6.45 33.11
N THR A 444 3.79 -6.85 34.29
CA THR A 444 4.50 -8.13 34.52
C THR A 444 3.62 -9.36 34.34
N ASP A 445 2.32 -9.27 34.64
CA ASP A 445 1.40 -10.40 34.48
C ASP A 445 1.06 -10.59 32.99
N LEU A 446 1.00 -9.50 32.22
CA LEU A 446 0.90 -9.56 30.76
C LEU A 446 2.14 -10.20 30.12
N THR A 447 3.35 -9.86 30.59
CA THR A 447 4.60 -10.53 30.18
C THR A 447 4.53 -12.04 30.40
N LEU A 448 4.11 -12.48 31.60
CA LEU A 448 3.98 -13.91 31.91
C LEU A 448 2.93 -14.61 31.04
N ALA A 449 1.86 -13.91 30.65
CA ALA A 449 0.85 -14.44 29.75
C ALA A 449 1.39 -14.60 28.31
N LEU A 450 2.05 -13.57 27.76
CA LEU A 450 2.66 -13.63 26.41
C LEU A 450 3.76 -14.69 26.31
N ASP A 451 4.48 -14.95 27.39
CA ASP A 451 5.46 -16.03 27.45
C ASP A 451 4.84 -17.42 27.34
N ALA A 452 3.51 -17.57 27.48
CA ALA A 452 2.84 -18.86 27.61
C ALA A 452 1.59 -19.05 26.74
N ALA A 453 1.10 -17.99 26.08
CA ALA A 453 -0.09 -17.98 25.24
C ALA A 453 -0.06 -16.84 24.22
N ASN A 454 -0.80 -16.96 23.11
CA ASN A 454 -1.25 -15.76 22.40
C ASN A 454 -2.26 -15.04 23.29
N VAL A 455 -2.15 -13.71 23.43
CA VAL A 455 -3.03 -12.93 24.29
C VAL A 455 -3.96 -12.08 23.42
N VAL A 456 -5.25 -12.23 23.67
CA VAL A 456 -6.32 -11.40 23.08
C VAL A 456 -6.98 -10.63 24.21
N ILE A 457 -6.95 -9.31 24.13
CA ILE A 457 -7.72 -8.42 24.98
C ILE A 457 -8.85 -7.87 24.12
N ASP A 458 -10.10 -8.16 24.47
CA ASP A 458 -11.29 -7.85 23.68
C ASP A 458 -12.28 -7.11 24.57
N THR A 459 -12.35 -5.79 24.49
CA THR A 459 -13.22 -5.01 25.38
C THR A 459 -14.61 -4.82 24.80
N THR A 460 -15.63 -4.64 25.65
CA THR A 460 -17.01 -4.34 25.22
C THR A 460 -17.52 -3.08 25.91
N SER A 461 -17.97 -2.07 25.15
CA SER A 461 -18.55 -0.86 25.73
C SER A 461 -19.81 -1.16 26.55
N THR A 462 -20.03 -0.37 27.60
CA THR A 462 -21.22 -0.47 28.46
C THR A 462 -21.77 0.93 28.75
N SER A 463 -22.89 1.03 29.47
CA SER A 463 -23.38 2.34 29.90
C SER A 463 -22.46 3.08 30.89
N LEU A 464 -21.41 2.42 31.40
CA LEU A 464 -20.51 2.94 32.43
C LEU A 464 -19.04 3.01 31.98
N SER A 465 -18.70 2.45 30.82
CA SER A 465 -17.32 2.33 30.30
C SER A 465 -17.36 2.42 28.79
N SER A 466 -16.36 3.07 28.21
CA SER A 466 -16.34 3.36 26.77
C SER A 466 -15.96 2.15 25.92
N GLY A 467 -15.21 1.19 26.45
CA GLY A 467 -14.59 0.12 25.67
C GLY A 467 -13.11 0.36 25.38
N ASP A 468 -12.38 0.99 26.31
CA ASP A 468 -11.01 1.48 26.07
C ASP A 468 -9.94 0.48 26.53
N ILE A 469 -8.84 0.40 25.76
CA ILE A 469 -7.60 -0.28 26.14
C ILE A 469 -6.49 0.77 26.30
N SER A 470 -5.90 0.90 27.48
CA SER A 470 -4.92 1.96 27.76
C SER A 470 -3.63 1.44 28.39
N PHE A 471 -2.47 1.81 27.84
CA PHE A 471 -1.16 1.63 28.48
C PHE A 471 -0.77 2.92 29.20
N THR A 472 -0.64 2.86 30.52
CA THR A 472 -0.38 4.05 31.38
C THR A 472 0.95 3.98 32.13
N ALA A 473 1.73 2.92 31.92
CA ALA A 473 3.08 2.77 32.41
C ALA A 473 3.95 2.04 31.39
N LEU A 474 5.28 2.18 31.50
CA LEU A 474 6.24 1.50 30.63
C LEU A 474 5.95 0.00 30.61
N TYR A 475 5.75 -0.54 29.42
CA TYR A 475 5.64 -1.97 29.19
C TYR A 475 6.79 -2.43 28.29
N THR A 476 7.61 -3.32 28.80
CA THR A 476 8.70 -3.95 28.03
C THR A 476 8.49 -5.46 28.02
N TYR A 477 8.35 -6.00 26.82
CA TYR A 477 8.34 -7.43 26.56
C TYR A 477 9.60 -7.82 25.80
N THR A 478 10.31 -8.84 26.26
CA THR A 478 11.42 -9.45 25.52
C THR A 478 11.29 -10.95 25.66
N SER A 479 11.10 -11.65 24.54
CA SER A 479 10.97 -13.11 24.54
C SER A 479 12.25 -13.77 25.06
N ALA A 480 12.14 -14.63 26.08
CA ALA A 480 13.29 -15.26 26.75
C ALA A 480 13.84 -16.51 26.01
N GLY A 481 14.06 -16.44 24.70
CA GLY A 481 14.59 -17.56 23.90
C GLY A 481 13.61 -18.72 23.68
N THR A 482 12.32 -18.45 23.84
CA THR A 482 11.21 -19.33 23.45
C THR A 482 10.25 -18.55 22.58
N ALA A 483 9.57 -19.23 21.66
CA ALA A 483 8.48 -18.65 20.87
C ALA A 483 7.52 -17.83 21.75
N GLY A 484 7.54 -16.50 21.58
CA GLY A 484 6.62 -15.57 22.23
C GLY A 484 5.22 -15.66 21.63
N GLY A 485 4.20 -15.30 22.41
CA GLY A 485 2.83 -15.20 21.94
C GLY A 485 2.56 -13.94 21.13
N SER A 486 1.59 -14.01 20.21
CA SER A 486 1.04 -12.82 19.54
C SER A 486 0.19 -12.00 20.52
N LEU A 487 0.18 -10.68 20.35
CA LEU A 487 -0.65 -9.76 21.12
C LEU A 487 -1.74 -9.17 20.20
N THR A 488 -2.99 -9.32 20.60
CA THR A 488 -4.15 -8.73 19.92
C THR A 488 -4.95 -7.88 20.89
N LEU A 489 -5.19 -6.62 20.54
CA LEU A 489 -6.00 -5.67 21.27
C LEU A 489 -7.21 -5.32 20.40
N ASN A 490 -8.41 -5.63 20.87
CA ASN A 490 -9.67 -5.24 20.23
C ASN A 490 -10.39 -4.31 21.22
N ALA A 491 -10.28 -3.01 21.00
CA ALA A 491 -11.02 -2.01 21.75
C ALA A 491 -12.37 -1.73 21.07
N ASP A 492 -13.46 -1.69 21.83
CA ASP A 492 -14.77 -1.27 21.28
C ASP A 492 -14.80 0.25 21.02
N ASN A 493 -13.98 1.01 21.76
CA ASN A 493 -13.76 2.44 21.55
C ASN A 493 -12.29 2.73 21.22
N ASP A 494 -11.45 3.13 22.19
CA ASP A 494 -10.11 3.64 21.89
C ASP A 494 -8.96 2.71 22.34
N ILE A 495 -7.84 2.71 21.61
CA ILE A 495 -6.55 2.18 22.07
C ILE A 495 -5.61 3.36 22.35
N ASN A 496 -5.20 3.52 23.60
CA ASN A 496 -4.34 4.63 24.05
C ASN A 496 -2.99 4.13 24.56
N ILE A 497 -1.89 4.47 23.88
CA ILE A 497 -0.52 4.22 24.32
C ILE A 497 0.02 5.50 24.97
N ASN A 498 -0.30 5.72 26.25
CA ASN A 498 0.09 6.91 27.01
C ASN A 498 1.46 6.78 27.70
N SER A 499 2.09 5.61 27.60
CA SER A 499 3.42 5.33 28.12
C SER A 499 4.11 4.30 27.24
N ALA A 500 5.45 4.33 27.21
CA ALA A 500 6.25 3.57 26.26
C ALA A 500 5.89 2.07 26.23
N LEU A 501 5.74 1.54 25.01
CA LEU A 501 5.43 0.16 24.70
C LEU A 501 6.58 -0.42 23.86
N ILE A 502 7.37 -1.31 24.45
CA ILE A 502 8.57 -1.90 23.84
C ILE A 502 8.36 -3.42 23.74
N LEU A 503 8.34 -3.97 22.54
CA LEU A 503 8.06 -5.38 22.26
C LEU A 503 9.18 -5.99 21.40
N THR A 504 10.02 -6.84 21.98
CA THR A 504 11.08 -7.56 21.26
C THR A 504 10.77 -9.05 21.21
N PHE A 505 10.45 -9.57 20.02
CA PHE A 505 10.15 -10.99 19.80
C PHE A 505 11.39 -11.80 19.39
N ASP A 506 11.27 -13.13 19.39
CA ASP A 506 12.34 -14.06 19.05
C ASP A 506 12.39 -14.24 17.53
N VAL A 507 13.56 -14.00 16.92
CA VAL A 507 13.78 -14.17 15.47
C VAL A 507 13.48 -15.58 14.95
N SER A 508 13.48 -16.60 15.82
CA SER A 508 13.16 -17.98 15.46
C SER A 508 11.66 -18.30 15.46
N SER A 509 10.83 -17.39 15.98
CA SER A 509 9.37 -17.54 16.06
C SER A 509 8.71 -16.17 16.11
N LEU A 510 8.50 -15.59 14.93
CA LEU A 510 7.89 -14.28 14.76
C LEU A 510 6.41 -14.29 15.22
N ALA A 511 6.02 -13.29 16.01
CA ALA A 511 4.66 -13.12 16.53
C ALA A 511 3.93 -11.98 15.80
N ASN A 512 2.59 -12.02 15.75
CA ASN A 512 1.82 -10.91 15.19
C ASN A 512 1.41 -9.91 16.27
N LEU A 513 1.32 -8.63 15.89
CA LEU A 513 0.76 -7.56 16.69
C LEU A 513 -0.47 -6.99 15.98
N ASN A 514 -1.64 -7.08 16.61
CA ASN A 514 -2.89 -6.61 16.01
C ASN A 514 -3.62 -5.66 16.96
N PHE A 515 -3.74 -4.37 16.60
CA PHE A 515 -4.49 -3.37 17.37
C PHE A 515 -5.70 -2.93 16.56
N ASN A 516 -6.90 -3.20 17.05
CA ASN A 516 -8.16 -2.85 16.40
C ASN A 516 -8.98 -1.99 17.36
N ALA A 517 -9.25 -0.75 17.01
CA ALA A 517 -10.06 0.17 17.80
C ALA A 517 -11.36 0.50 17.05
N GLY A 518 -12.50 0.44 17.73
CA GLY A 518 -13.79 0.83 17.16
C GLY A 518 -13.88 2.33 16.85
N ASN A 519 -13.10 3.15 17.56
CA ASN A 519 -12.98 4.60 17.34
C ASN A 519 -11.51 4.97 17.06
N ASP A 520 -10.72 5.41 18.05
CA ASP A 520 -9.39 5.99 17.79
C ASP A 520 -8.22 5.09 18.26
N ILE A 521 -7.08 5.19 17.57
CA ILE A 521 -5.77 4.73 18.07
C ILE A 521 -4.91 5.97 18.33
N LEU A 522 -4.53 6.17 19.59
CA LEU A 522 -3.63 7.25 20.00
C LEU A 522 -2.32 6.67 20.55
N ILE A 523 -1.21 7.03 19.91
CA ILE A 523 0.14 6.73 20.37
C ILE A 523 0.76 8.04 20.89
N ASP A 524 0.74 8.23 22.20
CA ASP A 524 1.24 9.44 22.89
C ASP A 524 2.56 9.18 23.64
N ALA A 525 3.19 8.03 23.41
CA ALA A 525 4.45 7.59 24.00
C ALA A 525 5.22 6.68 23.02
N ASP A 526 6.46 6.29 23.36
CA ASP A 526 7.30 5.48 22.47
C ASP A 526 6.59 4.15 22.14
N LEU A 527 6.60 3.73 20.87
CA LEU A 527 6.21 2.40 20.45
C LEU A 527 7.36 1.77 19.67
N ASN A 528 8.05 0.82 20.29
CA ASN A 528 9.17 0.11 19.69
C ASN A 528 8.83 -1.37 19.52
N VAL A 529 8.91 -1.91 18.31
CA VAL A 529 8.59 -3.31 18.03
C VAL A 529 9.69 -3.98 17.20
N ASP A 530 10.34 -5.00 17.74
CA ASP A 530 11.41 -5.73 17.07
C ASP A 530 11.00 -7.19 16.78
N ASN A 531 11.38 -7.69 15.60
CA ASN A 531 11.23 -9.09 15.18
C ASN A 531 9.77 -9.60 15.20
N ALA A 532 8.80 -8.72 14.96
CA ALA A 532 7.41 -9.15 14.72
C ALA A 532 7.26 -9.75 13.31
N ASN A 533 6.28 -10.64 13.13
CA ASN A 533 5.89 -11.11 11.80
C ASN A 533 5.19 -9.97 11.06
N ASN A 534 3.97 -9.63 11.52
CA ASN A 534 3.18 -8.54 10.98
C ASN A 534 2.69 -7.65 12.11
N ILE A 535 2.61 -6.35 11.82
CA ILE A 535 1.94 -5.35 12.65
C ILE A 535 0.73 -4.84 11.88
N THR A 536 -0.46 -4.99 12.45
CA THR A 536 -1.70 -4.43 11.89
C THR A 536 -2.35 -3.55 12.93
N MET A 537 -2.62 -2.30 12.57
CA MET A 537 -3.29 -1.33 13.44
C MET A 537 -4.43 -0.67 12.68
N ILE A 538 -5.66 -0.81 13.18
CA ILE A 538 -6.89 -0.37 12.52
C ILE A 538 -7.70 0.47 13.50
N ALA A 539 -7.85 1.76 13.21
CA ALA A 539 -8.76 2.68 13.91
C ALA A 539 -10.05 2.85 13.09
N GLY A 540 -11.21 2.77 13.73
CA GLY A 540 -12.51 3.03 13.11
C GLY A 540 -12.71 4.49 12.71
N ASN A 541 -12.01 5.42 13.38
CA ASN A 541 -11.98 6.85 13.12
C ASN A 541 -10.53 7.32 12.95
N ASP A 542 -9.89 7.93 13.95
CA ASP A 542 -8.57 8.56 13.81
C ASP A 542 -7.44 7.67 14.34
N PHE A 543 -6.30 7.67 13.64
CA PHE A 543 -5.06 7.09 14.13
C PHE A 543 -4.02 8.21 14.26
N THR A 544 -3.71 8.59 15.50
CA THR A 544 -2.73 9.64 15.81
C THR A 544 -1.46 9.10 16.47
N ILE A 545 -0.30 9.53 15.97
CA ILE A 545 1.02 9.32 16.58
C ILE A 545 1.57 10.70 16.99
N SER A 546 1.79 10.94 18.28
CA SER A 546 2.26 12.20 18.88
C SER A 546 3.80 12.22 18.95
N THR A 547 4.45 13.14 18.24
CA THR A 547 5.89 13.09 17.91
C THR A 547 6.84 13.63 19.01
N THR A 548 6.46 13.60 20.29
CA THR A 548 7.46 13.73 21.37
C THR A 548 8.25 12.44 21.59
N ASN A 549 7.84 11.36 20.93
CA ASN A 549 8.24 9.98 21.22
C ASN A 549 8.53 9.22 19.93
N THR A 550 9.31 8.15 20.02
CA THR A 550 9.74 7.33 18.88
C THR A 550 8.67 6.28 18.53
N PHE A 551 8.29 6.17 17.27
CA PHE A 551 7.61 4.98 16.72
C PHE A 551 8.63 4.26 15.85
N ASP A 552 9.19 3.16 16.36
CA ASP A 552 10.25 2.39 15.72
C ASP A 552 9.83 0.94 15.57
N CYS A 553 10.06 0.36 14.41
CA CYS A 553 9.73 -1.04 14.15
C CYS A 553 10.86 -1.67 13.34
N ASP A 554 11.63 -2.55 13.98
CA ASP A 554 12.79 -3.24 13.41
C ASP A 554 12.47 -4.70 13.05
N ASN A 555 12.98 -5.17 11.91
CA ASN A 555 12.88 -6.58 11.49
C ASN A 555 11.44 -7.12 11.44
N VAL A 556 10.51 -6.31 10.95
CA VAL A 556 9.09 -6.68 10.77
C VAL A 556 8.81 -7.01 9.31
N SER A 557 8.08 -8.10 9.02
CA SER A 557 7.76 -8.45 7.63
C SER A 557 6.80 -7.45 7.01
N SER A 558 5.71 -7.08 7.68
CA SER A 558 4.84 -6.01 7.16
C SER A 558 4.16 -5.18 8.24
N ILE A 559 3.95 -3.91 7.94
CA ILE A 559 3.18 -2.98 8.77
C ILE A 559 2.01 -2.44 7.96
N GLN A 560 0.80 -2.57 8.49
CA GLN A 560 -0.43 -2.03 7.91
C GLN A 560 -1.12 -1.14 8.93
N LEU A 561 -1.17 0.15 8.65
CA LEU A 561 -1.82 1.18 9.48
C LEU A 561 -3.06 1.68 8.75
N THR A 562 -4.22 1.60 9.38
CA THR A 562 -5.50 2.01 8.80
C THR A 562 -6.25 2.94 9.74
N ALA A 563 -6.80 4.02 9.21
CA ALA A 563 -7.72 4.92 9.90
C ALA A 563 -9.01 5.08 9.09
N GLY A 564 -10.18 5.05 9.74
CA GLY A 564 -11.46 5.28 9.07
C GLY A 564 -11.70 6.74 8.67
N ALA A 565 -11.05 7.68 9.36
CA ALA A 565 -11.06 9.11 9.08
C ALA A 565 -9.64 9.62 8.79
N THR A 566 -8.88 10.07 9.78
CA THR A 566 -7.57 10.68 9.55
C THR A 566 -6.43 9.86 10.17
N PHE A 567 -5.40 9.56 9.38
CA PHE A 567 -4.11 9.13 9.91
C PHE A 567 -3.23 10.36 10.12
N THR A 568 -2.83 10.61 11.37
CA THR A 568 -2.05 11.79 11.75
C THR A 568 -0.73 11.40 12.42
N ILE A 569 0.37 11.93 11.92
CA ILE A 569 1.62 12.03 12.67
C ILE A 569 1.75 13.48 13.12
N ALA A 570 1.45 13.75 14.39
CA ALA A 570 1.27 15.09 14.96
C ALA A 570 2.50 15.55 15.75
N ASN A 571 2.95 16.80 15.56
CA ASN A 571 4.02 17.39 16.34
C ASN A 571 3.50 18.17 17.56
N SER A 572 3.80 17.69 18.77
CA SER A 572 3.21 18.21 20.01
C SER A 572 4.21 18.76 21.05
N GLY A 573 5.53 18.69 20.85
CA GLY A 573 6.45 19.15 21.91
C GLY A 573 7.89 19.45 21.49
N THR A 574 8.61 20.19 22.34
CA THR A 574 9.94 20.83 22.11
C THR A 574 11.16 19.88 22.12
N GLY A 575 10.98 18.60 21.78
CA GLY A 575 12.04 17.58 21.78
C GLY A 575 12.72 17.42 20.40
N THR A 576 13.93 16.82 20.37
CA THR A 576 14.58 16.39 19.11
C THR A 576 13.56 15.63 18.26
N PRO A 577 13.38 15.95 16.96
CA PRO A 577 12.42 15.25 16.12
C PRO A 577 12.68 13.74 16.19
N GLY A 578 11.71 12.98 16.69
CA GLY A 578 11.70 11.55 16.46
C GLY A 578 11.35 11.36 15.00
N ASN A 579 12.33 10.98 14.17
CA ASN A 579 11.99 10.40 12.87
C ASN A 579 11.09 9.18 13.15
N ILE A 580 9.98 9.06 12.43
CA ILE A 580 9.28 7.78 12.38
C ILE A 580 10.03 6.94 11.34
N ASP A 581 11.06 6.25 11.83
CA ASP A 581 11.82 5.30 11.06
C ASP A 581 11.09 3.95 11.14
N PHE A 582 10.52 3.51 10.02
CA PHE A 582 10.05 2.14 9.88
C PHE A 582 11.20 1.32 9.28
N SER A 583 11.76 0.42 10.08
CA SER A 583 12.92 -0.37 9.72
C SER A 583 12.49 -1.81 9.35
N LEU A 584 11.93 -1.94 8.15
CA LEU A 584 11.15 -3.13 7.76
C LEU A 584 11.91 -4.15 6.94
N SER A 585 11.58 -5.44 7.10
CA SER A 585 12.11 -6.47 6.22
C SER A 585 11.39 -6.52 4.86
N ASP A 586 10.11 -6.15 4.78
CA ASP A 586 9.35 -5.96 3.52
C ASP A 586 8.53 -4.64 3.48
N ASN A 587 7.23 -4.66 3.79
CA ASN A 587 6.29 -3.64 3.28
C ASN A 587 5.66 -2.73 4.36
N LEU A 588 5.52 -1.43 4.05
CA LEU A 588 4.71 -0.46 4.80
C LEU A 588 3.48 -0.05 4.00
N GLY A 589 2.29 -0.14 4.60
CA GLY A 589 1.04 0.37 4.05
C GLY A 589 0.30 1.28 5.02
N ILE A 590 -0.08 2.48 4.57
CA ILE A 590 -0.91 3.42 5.33
C ILE A 590 -2.16 3.72 4.50
N THR A 591 -3.34 3.52 5.09
CA THR A 591 -4.63 3.79 4.44
C THR A 591 -5.54 4.65 5.33
N ALA A 592 -6.08 5.75 4.80
CA ALA A 592 -7.04 6.58 5.52
C ALA A 592 -8.01 7.31 4.58
N ASN A 593 -8.95 8.11 5.10
CA ASN A 593 -9.59 9.12 4.26
C ASN A 593 -8.62 10.28 4.02
N ASP A 594 -8.02 10.79 5.08
CA ASP A 594 -7.03 11.85 5.03
C ASP A 594 -5.74 11.39 5.71
N ILE A 595 -4.59 11.65 5.10
CA ILE A 595 -3.27 11.38 5.69
C ILE A 595 -2.60 12.72 5.96
N THR A 596 -2.27 13.00 7.22
CA THR A 596 -1.55 14.22 7.63
C THR A 596 -0.28 13.85 8.38
N ILE A 597 0.87 14.31 7.90
CA ILE A 597 2.17 13.93 8.47
C ILE A 597 2.99 15.18 8.66
N LEU A 598 3.53 15.37 9.86
CA LEU A 598 4.48 16.43 10.16
C LEU A 598 5.87 15.84 10.33
N GLY A 599 6.70 15.94 9.30
CA GLY A 599 8.05 15.36 9.23
C GLY A 599 8.19 14.38 8.06
N GLN A 600 8.85 13.26 8.32
CA GLN A 600 9.30 12.30 7.31
C GLN A 600 8.72 10.90 7.58
N ILE A 601 8.35 10.20 6.52
CA ILE A 601 8.20 8.73 6.53
C ILE A 601 9.41 8.14 5.79
N ASP A 602 10.15 7.30 6.51
CA ASP A 602 11.22 6.48 5.97
C ASP A 602 10.94 4.99 6.15
N ASN A 603 10.87 4.26 5.03
CA ASN A 603 11.07 2.81 5.03
C ASN A 603 12.58 2.53 4.86
N SER A 604 13.29 2.40 5.98
CA SER A 604 14.75 2.36 6.04
C SER A 604 15.38 1.06 5.53
N PHE A 605 14.59 0.07 5.10
CA PHE A 605 15.07 -1.25 4.67
C PHE A 605 14.36 -1.75 3.39
N ILE A 606 14.19 -3.06 3.19
CA ILE A 606 13.83 -3.66 1.90
C ILE A 606 12.31 -3.71 1.79
N GLY A 607 11.69 -3.14 0.75
CA GLY A 607 10.31 -3.45 0.30
C GLY A 607 9.40 -2.24 0.01
N ASP A 608 8.14 -2.50 -0.31
CA ASP A 608 7.21 -1.51 -0.85
C ASP A 608 6.70 -0.53 0.23
N LEU A 609 6.52 0.74 -0.15
CA LEU A 609 5.90 1.79 0.64
C LEU A 609 4.61 2.25 -0.04
N SER A 610 3.47 2.10 0.62
CA SER A 610 2.17 2.53 0.09
C SER A 610 1.47 3.53 1.01
N LEU A 611 1.08 4.68 0.45
CA LEU A 611 0.20 5.66 1.09
C LEU A 611 -1.08 5.77 0.27
N THR A 612 -2.25 5.51 0.88
CA THR A 612 -3.54 5.56 0.19
C THR A 612 -4.55 6.40 0.99
N ALA A 613 -4.96 7.53 0.43
CA ALA A 613 -6.00 8.40 0.97
C ALA A 613 -7.17 8.54 0.01
N THR A 614 -8.41 8.45 0.52
CA THR A 614 -9.61 8.71 -0.30
C THR A 614 -9.83 10.19 -0.59
N ASN A 615 -9.26 11.07 0.24
CA ASN A 615 -9.25 12.53 0.10
C ASN A 615 -7.79 13.02 -0.06
N ASP A 616 -7.26 13.76 0.91
CA ASP A 616 -5.99 14.48 0.80
C ASP A 616 -4.84 13.74 1.51
N ILE A 617 -3.63 13.84 0.96
CA ILE A 617 -2.37 13.50 1.63
C ILE A 617 -1.58 14.80 1.81
N ASN A 618 -1.39 15.21 3.07
CA ASN A 618 -0.64 16.41 3.45
C ASN A 618 0.58 16.02 4.26
N ILE A 619 1.78 16.34 3.78
CA ILE A 619 3.04 16.07 4.47
C ILE A 619 3.76 17.42 4.65
N GLY A 620 3.69 17.93 5.87
CA GLY A 620 4.33 19.17 6.28
C GLY A 620 5.65 18.93 7.02
N PRO A 621 6.39 20.01 7.28
CA PRO A 621 7.69 19.91 7.93
C PRO A 621 7.57 19.59 9.43
N SER A 622 8.64 19.04 10.01
CA SER A 622 8.77 18.95 11.47
C SER A 622 9.02 20.37 12.07
N THR A 623 8.44 20.68 13.23
CA THR A 623 8.43 22.06 13.78
C THR A 623 9.58 22.38 14.74
N ASN A 624 10.52 21.45 14.98
CA ASN A 624 11.58 21.61 15.98
C ASN A 624 12.96 21.75 15.34
N ASP A 625 13.41 23.00 15.27
CA ASP A 625 14.77 23.37 14.93
C ASP A 625 15.46 23.97 16.16
N SER A 626 16.37 23.21 16.74
CA SER A 626 17.27 23.73 17.79
C SER A 626 18.74 23.35 17.57
N SER A 627 19.09 22.78 16.41
CA SER A 627 20.45 22.26 16.20
C SER A 627 20.96 22.23 14.75
N GLY A 628 20.35 22.92 13.79
CA GLY A 628 20.80 22.81 12.39
C GLY A 628 20.55 21.41 11.82
N ALA A 629 19.42 20.80 12.18
CA ALA A 629 18.99 19.53 11.63
C ALA A 629 18.03 19.81 10.46
N ASN A 630 18.24 19.13 9.33
CA ASN A 630 17.42 19.26 8.13
C ASN A 630 15.93 19.07 8.43
N VAL A 631 15.11 20.08 8.12
CA VAL A 631 13.66 19.99 8.28
C VAL A 631 13.06 19.45 6.98
N GLN A 632 12.66 18.18 7.01
CA GLN A 632 12.32 17.42 5.81
C GLN A 632 10.85 16.98 5.81
N SER A 633 10.21 17.15 4.64
CA SER A 633 8.92 16.54 4.29
C SER A 633 9.17 15.52 3.21
N ARG A 634 9.25 14.25 3.62
CA ARG A 634 9.80 13.18 2.79
C ARG A 634 8.97 11.91 2.86
N VAL A 635 8.81 11.28 1.69
CA VAL A 635 8.31 9.91 1.53
C VAL A 635 9.42 9.12 0.87
N SER A 636 10.06 8.22 1.62
CA SER A 636 11.22 7.50 1.11
C SER A 636 11.26 6.01 1.43
N THR A 637 11.86 5.24 0.52
CA THR A 637 12.23 3.84 0.74
C THR A 637 13.63 3.59 0.17
N ASN A 638 14.31 2.56 0.69
CA ASN A 638 15.62 2.15 0.17
C ASN A 638 15.53 1.21 -1.04
N THR A 639 14.48 0.39 -1.15
CA THR A 639 14.19 -0.52 -2.28
C THR A 639 12.68 -0.63 -2.53
N GLY A 640 12.26 -1.37 -3.56
CA GLY A 640 10.83 -1.65 -3.79
C GLY A 640 10.09 -0.47 -4.40
N THR A 641 8.77 -0.46 -4.34
CA THR A 641 7.93 0.56 -4.98
C THR A 641 7.43 1.58 -3.96
N ILE A 642 7.52 2.87 -4.27
CA ILE A 642 6.74 3.91 -3.58
C ILE A 642 5.42 4.09 -4.34
N SER A 643 4.31 3.75 -3.72
CA SER A 643 2.96 3.92 -4.28
C SER A 643 2.17 4.93 -3.46
N VAL A 644 1.86 6.10 -4.03
CA VAL A 644 1.05 7.12 -3.36
C VAL A 644 -0.24 7.35 -4.13
N VAL A 645 -1.37 7.18 -3.46
CA VAL A 645 -2.71 7.38 -4.02
C VAL A 645 -3.46 8.40 -3.17
N ALA A 646 -3.73 9.58 -3.72
CA ALA A 646 -4.57 10.60 -3.10
C ALA A 646 -5.82 10.84 -3.96
N GLY A 647 -7.00 10.65 -3.39
CA GLY A 647 -8.27 10.87 -4.12
C GLY A 647 -8.54 12.34 -4.47
N ASN A 648 -7.94 13.27 -3.74
CA ASN A 648 -7.95 14.71 -4.00
C ASN A 648 -6.49 15.22 -4.16
N ASP A 649 -5.92 15.91 -3.17
CA ASP A 649 -4.60 16.53 -3.27
C ASP A 649 -3.49 15.68 -2.63
N LEU A 650 -2.30 15.71 -3.22
CA LEU A 650 -1.05 15.26 -2.62
C LEU A 650 -0.14 16.48 -2.44
N ILE A 651 0.04 16.94 -1.21
CA ILE A 651 0.77 18.16 -0.87
C ILE A 651 1.93 17.83 0.07
N LEU A 652 3.16 18.08 -0.37
CA LEU A 652 4.36 18.08 0.46
C LEU A 652 4.86 19.51 0.60
N THR A 653 5.11 19.98 1.82
CA THR A 653 5.65 21.32 2.09
C THR A 653 6.92 21.21 2.92
N GLY A 654 8.07 21.67 2.41
CA GLY A 654 9.33 21.69 3.15
C GLY A 654 9.33 22.70 4.30
N GLY A 655 10.32 22.64 5.18
CA GLY A 655 10.44 23.54 6.34
C GLY A 655 10.95 24.93 6.00
N THR A 656 11.08 25.78 7.02
CA THR A 656 11.40 27.20 6.84
C THR A 656 12.73 27.63 7.48
N THR A 657 13.64 26.70 7.81
CA THR A 657 14.84 26.94 8.64
C THR A 657 16.17 26.80 7.87
N ASP A 658 17.33 27.03 8.51
CA ASP A 658 18.55 27.53 7.86
C ASP A 658 19.61 26.51 7.34
N ASP A 659 19.23 25.36 6.76
CA ASP A 659 20.25 24.45 6.14
C ASP A 659 19.74 23.78 4.85
N GLU A 660 18.92 22.72 4.94
CA GLU A 660 18.37 22.01 3.77
C GLU A 660 16.86 21.71 3.94
N GLN A 661 16.04 22.19 3.00
CA GLN A 661 14.58 22.10 3.03
C GLN A 661 14.05 21.17 1.93
N PHE A 662 13.49 20.02 2.34
CA PHE A 662 13.03 19.00 1.39
C PHE A 662 11.50 18.88 1.36
N ALA A 663 10.94 18.89 0.16
CA ALA A 663 9.65 18.32 -0.20
C ALA A 663 9.93 17.22 -1.23
N GLN A 664 10.06 15.96 -0.81
CA GLN A 664 10.55 14.90 -1.67
C GLN A 664 9.77 13.58 -1.58
N ILE A 665 9.54 12.96 -2.74
CA ILE A 665 9.12 11.57 -2.87
C ILE A 665 10.22 10.83 -3.64
N GLY A 666 10.92 9.88 -3.00
CA GLY A 666 12.05 9.21 -3.63
C GLY A 666 12.98 8.49 -2.66
N ARG A 667 14.21 8.19 -3.08
CA ARG A 667 15.13 7.27 -2.37
C ARG A 667 16.17 7.95 -1.46
N LYS A 668 16.57 7.27 -0.37
CA LYS A 668 17.64 7.68 0.58
C LYS A 668 18.98 6.89 0.48
N ALA A 669 19.03 5.63 0.03
CA ALA A 669 20.25 4.77 0.06
C ALA A 669 20.75 4.21 -1.31
N THR A 670 21.98 3.66 -1.37
CA THR A 670 22.74 3.26 -2.59
C THR A 670 22.38 1.89 -3.20
N ASN A 671 22.40 1.77 -4.54
CA ASN A 671 22.49 0.54 -5.37
C ASN A 671 21.29 -0.44 -5.50
N VAL A 672 20.07 0.05 -5.72
CA VAL A 672 18.87 -0.82 -5.83
C VAL A 672 17.74 -0.15 -6.62
N ASN A 673 16.92 -0.96 -7.32
CA ASN A 673 15.76 -0.51 -8.12
C ASN A 673 14.64 0.01 -7.21
N CYS A 674 14.07 1.17 -7.52
CA CYS A 674 12.89 1.68 -6.84
C CYS A 674 11.93 2.37 -7.82
N ASP A 675 10.73 1.83 -7.97
CA ASP A 675 9.71 2.43 -8.83
C ASP A 675 8.87 3.43 -8.00
N ILE A 676 8.42 4.53 -8.60
CA ILE A 676 7.58 5.53 -7.96
C ILE A 676 6.28 5.64 -8.75
N HIS A 677 5.16 5.31 -8.12
CA HIS A 677 3.82 5.40 -8.69
C HIS A 677 2.98 6.40 -7.91
N LEU A 678 2.61 7.50 -8.54
CA LEU A 678 1.74 8.52 -7.96
C LEU A 678 0.39 8.54 -8.68
N THR A 679 -0.71 8.46 -7.95
CA THR A 679 -2.07 8.66 -8.47
C THR A 679 -2.75 9.75 -7.65
N VAL A 680 -3.06 10.88 -8.27
CA VAL A 680 -3.58 12.07 -7.60
C VAL A 680 -4.85 12.57 -8.30
N GLY A 681 -5.92 12.78 -7.53
CA GLY A 681 -7.23 13.13 -8.06
C GLY A 681 -7.44 14.60 -8.43
N ARG A 682 -6.72 15.52 -7.78
CA ARG A 682 -6.84 16.98 -7.94
C ARG A 682 -5.48 17.68 -8.12
N ASP A 683 -4.78 18.06 -7.06
CA ASP A 683 -3.49 18.77 -7.17
C ASP A 683 -2.32 17.93 -6.62
N LEU A 684 -1.23 17.82 -7.36
CA LEU A 684 0.06 17.31 -6.87
C LEU A 684 0.98 18.51 -6.62
N LYS A 685 1.37 18.78 -5.37
CA LYS A 685 2.19 19.93 -5.00
C LYS A 685 3.35 19.51 -4.11
N LEU A 686 4.58 19.74 -4.56
CA LEU A 686 5.78 19.66 -3.73
C LEU A 686 6.37 21.06 -3.65
N ILE A 687 6.24 21.70 -2.50
CA ILE A 687 6.70 23.07 -2.29
C ILE A 687 7.84 23.00 -1.28
N ALA A 688 9.08 23.20 -1.72
CA ALA A 688 10.18 23.39 -0.78
C ALA A 688 9.92 24.71 0.00
N GLY A 689 10.04 24.66 1.32
CA GLY A 689 9.94 25.87 2.14
C GLY A 689 11.23 26.68 2.08
N GLY A 690 11.26 27.85 2.71
CA GLY A 690 12.42 28.72 2.71
C GLY A 690 12.13 30.08 3.34
N ALA A 691 12.79 30.38 4.45
CA ALA A 691 12.73 31.68 5.11
C ALA A 691 14.09 32.01 5.74
N GLY A 692 15.17 32.02 4.94
CA GLY A 692 16.53 32.28 5.42
C GLY A 692 17.54 32.38 4.27
N LEU A 693 18.59 33.20 4.44
CA LEU A 693 19.54 33.56 3.37
C LEU A 693 20.59 32.47 3.03
N GLU A 694 20.58 31.33 3.72
CA GLU A 694 21.58 30.27 3.57
C GLU A 694 20.97 28.91 3.16
N ASN A 695 19.66 28.88 2.82
CA ASN A 695 18.89 27.64 2.79
C ASN A 695 18.91 26.99 1.39
N ASP A 696 19.30 25.72 1.32
CA ASP A 696 19.13 24.87 0.14
C ASP A 696 17.70 24.31 0.10
N CYS A 697 17.07 24.27 -1.07
CA CYS A 697 15.64 23.94 -1.21
C CYS A 697 15.41 22.89 -2.31
N PHE A 698 14.72 21.81 -1.97
CA PHE A 698 14.58 20.64 -2.83
C PHE A 698 13.11 20.23 -2.96
N ALA A 699 12.56 20.35 -4.17
CA ALA A 699 11.22 19.86 -4.53
C ALA A 699 11.35 18.72 -5.56
N LEU A 700 11.38 17.47 -5.09
CA LEU A 700 11.88 16.34 -5.89
C LEU A 700 10.89 15.17 -5.95
N ILE A 701 10.60 14.68 -7.16
CA ILE A 701 9.99 13.38 -7.41
C ILE A 701 11.03 12.51 -8.11
N GLY A 702 11.57 11.54 -7.39
CA GLY A 702 12.60 10.65 -7.90
C GLY A 702 13.82 10.53 -7.00
N HIS A 703 14.81 9.81 -7.49
CA HIS A 703 15.95 9.33 -6.72
C HIS A 703 17.04 10.41 -6.67
N GLY A 704 17.48 10.83 -5.48
CA GLY A 704 18.56 11.81 -5.32
C GLY A 704 18.26 12.92 -4.29
N GLY A 705 19.25 13.34 -3.52
CA GLY A 705 19.18 14.43 -2.54
C GLY A 705 20.60 14.95 -2.23
N SER A 706 20.74 16.04 -1.49
CA SER A 706 22.06 16.50 -1.02
C SER A 706 22.62 15.56 0.06
N GLY A 707 23.95 15.43 0.09
CA GLY A 707 24.67 14.75 1.17
C GLY A 707 25.41 13.47 0.79
N GLY A 708 26.72 13.56 0.51
CA GLY A 708 27.74 12.56 0.88
C GLY A 708 27.64 11.09 0.42
N PHE A 709 26.73 10.70 -0.46
CA PHE A 709 26.60 9.30 -0.90
C PHE A 709 27.63 8.95 -1.97
N SER A 710 28.54 8.00 -1.68
CA SER A 710 29.54 7.52 -2.64
C SER A 710 28.92 6.59 -3.69
N ASP A 711 29.18 6.86 -4.97
CA ASP A 711 29.07 5.97 -6.14
C ASP A 711 27.83 5.06 -6.18
N SER A 712 26.70 5.52 -6.72
CA SER A 712 25.58 4.61 -6.93
C SER A 712 24.73 4.85 -8.19
N SER A 713 24.27 3.75 -8.76
CA SER A 713 23.30 3.75 -9.87
C SER A 713 21.88 3.91 -9.33
N MET A 714 21.09 4.77 -9.95
CA MET A 714 19.67 4.98 -9.62
C MET A 714 18.83 4.38 -10.74
N ILE A 715 18.02 3.39 -10.40
CA ILE A 715 17.22 2.64 -11.36
C ILE A 715 15.78 2.59 -10.87
N GLY A 716 14.81 2.79 -11.76
CA GLY A 716 13.39 2.55 -11.50
C GLY A 716 12.49 3.58 -12.18
N ASP A 717 11.28 3.15 -12.50
CA ASP A 717 10.33 3.96 -13.26
C ASP A 717 9.67 5.01 -12.38
N ILE A 718 9.38 6.18 -12.95
CA ILE A 718 8.60 7.24 -12.30
C ILE A 718 7.30 7.40 -13.09
N ILE A 719 6.19 6.96 -12.51
CA ILE A 719 4.86 7.00 -13.10
C ILE A 719 3.98 7.97 -12.33
N ILE A 720 3.52 9.03 -13.00
CA ILE A 720 2.64 10.03 -12.41
C ILE A 720 1.30 10.03 -13.15
N HIS A 721 0.23 9.80 -12.40
CA HIS A 721 -1.14 9.86 -12.85
C HIS A 721 -1.89 10.96 -12.09
N ASN A 722 -1.86 12.18 -12.62
CA ASN A 722 -2.65 13.29 -12.06
C ASN A 722 -3.90 13.52 -12.93
N ILE A 723 -5.05 13.02 -12.48
CA ILE A 723 -6.31 13.11 -13.22
C ILE A 723 -7.06 14.42 -13.01
N GLY A 724 -6.52 15.32 -12.21
CA GLY A 724 -7.21 16.51 -11.75
C GLY A 724 -6.80 17.79 -12.45
N ARG A 725 -6.21 18.69 -11.66
CA ARG A 725 -5.73 20.02 -12.05
C ARG A 725 -4.21 19.97 -12.17
N ASN A 726 -3.48 20.58 -11.26
CA ASN A 726 -2.10 20.97 -11.50
C ASN A 726 -1.10 20.03 -10.81
N CYS A 727 0.05 19.84 -11.45
CA CYS A 727 1.24 19.26 -10.87
C CYS A 727 2.27 20.39 -10.71
N ILE A 728 2.57 20.78 -9.47
CA ILE A 728 3.44 21.92 -9.16
C ILE A 728 4.59 21.42 -8.29
N LEU A 729 5.83 21.55 -8.78
CA LEU A 729 7.02 21.40 -7.97
C LEU A 729 7.67 22.78 -7.88
N ASP A 730 7.93 23.28 -6.68
CA ASP A 730 8.35 24.66 -6.45
C ASP A 730 9.42 24.74 -5.36
N SER A 731 10.62 25.20 -5.71
CA SER A 731 11.68 25.53 -4.75
C SER A 731 12.04 27.02 -4.75
N THR A 732 11.15 27.89 -5.23
CA THR A 732 11.39 29.34 -5.37
C THR A 732 11.58 30.09 -4.06
N ASN A 733 11.13 29.51 -2.95
CA ASN A 733 11.31 30.08 -1.62
C ASN A 733 12.75 29.98 -1.10
N GLY A 734 13.61 29.19 -1.76
CA GLY A 734 15.00 29.01 -1.38
C GLY A 734 15.93 30.13 -1.83
N PHE A 735 17.06 30.24 -1.12
CA PHE A 735 18.08 31.25 -1.40
C PHE A 735 19.37 30.63 -1.95
N ASN A 736 19.84 29.47 -1.46
CA ASN A 736 21.12 28.90 -1.91
C ASN A 736 20.92 27.87 -3.04
N ASP A 737 21.23 26.58 -2.87
CA ASP A 737 21.05 25.60 -3.93
C ASP A 737 19.56 25.17 -4.02
N CYS A 738 18.87 25.47 -5.12
CA CYS A 738 17.43 25.23 -5.28
C CYS A 738 17.15 24.24 -6.42
N PHE A 739 16.77 23.00 -6.10
CA PHE A 739 16.53 21.96 -7.08
C PHE A 739 15.07 21.51 -7.12
N THR A 740 14.50 21.54 -8.31
CA THR A 740 13.15 21.10 -8.60
C THR A 740 13.19 20.09 -9.73
N GLN A 741 12.84 18.83 -9.46
CA GLN A 741 13.08 17.75 -10.42
C GLN A 741 12.01 16.67 -10.38
N ILE A 742 11.60 16.21 -11.56
CA ILE A 742 10.97 14.89 -11.78
C ILE A 742 12.00 14.03 -12.52
N GLY A 743 12.65 13.08 -11.85
CA GLY A 743 13.74 12.29 -12.48
C GLY A 743 14.79 11.79 -11.50
N HIS A 744 15.99 11.45 -11.99
CA HIS A 744 17.07 10.92 -11.14
C HIS A 744 18.27 11.89 -11.00
N SER A 745 18.71 12.12 -9.76
CA SER A 745 19.95 12.72 -9.21
C SER A 745 20.27 14.21 -9.40
N ALA A 746 20.63 14.91 -8.31
CA ALA A 746 21.31 16.22 -8.30
C ALA A 746 22.63 16.20 -7.47
N MET A 747 23.58 15.31 -7.76
CA MET A 747 24.77 15.00 -6.91
C MET A 747 26.12 15.63 -7.35
N ASN A 748 27.09 15.74 -6.44
CA ASN A 748 28.52 16.02 -6.73
C ASN A 748 29.35 14.72 -6.62
N ASP A 749 29.59 14.01 -7.73
CA ASP A 749 30.25 12.68 -7.70
C ASP A 749 31.50 12.56 -8.58
N SER A 750 32.42 11.67 -8.19
CA SER A 750 33.74 11.52 -8.82
C SER A 750 33.96 10.23 -9.63
N ASN A 751 32.92 9.41 -9.90
CA ASN A 751 33.06 8.05 -10.44
C ASN A 751 31.99 7.66 -11.49
N ASN A 752 31.88 6.36 -11.83
CA ASN A 752 30.92 5.83 -12.80
C ASN A 752 29.49 5.78 -12.22
N LEU A 753 28.50 6.35 -12.91
CA LEU A 753 27.10 6.43 -12.48
C LEU A 753 26.17 5.85 -13.55
N THR A 754 25.06 5.22 -13.18
CA THR A 754 24.00 4.82 -14.12
C THR A 754 22.65 5.34 -13.61
N PHE A 755 21.95 6.12 -14.43
CA PHE A 755 20.56 6.52 -14.20
C PHE A 755 19.68 5.85 -15.25
N SER A 756 18.74 5.01 -14.83
CA SER A 756 17.89 4.25 -15.76
C SER A 756 16.46 4.09 -15.27
N GLY A 757 15.48 4.45 -16.07
CA GLY A 757 14.08 4.25 -15.71
C GLY A 757 13.19 5.12 -16.57
N ASP A 758 11.96 4.69 -16.78
CA ASP A 758 11.03 5.41 -17.61
C ASP A 758 10.28 6.47 -16.78
N ILE A 759 10.26 7.72 -17.22
CA ILE A 759 9.39 8.77 -16.67
C ILE A 759 8.15 8.82 -17.54
N ARG A 760 7.01 8.31 -17.07
CA ARG A 760 5.82 8.11 -17.92
C ARG A 760 4.51 8.48 -17.23
N GLY A 761 3.50 8.79 -18.05
CA GLY A 761 2.09 8.67 -17.65
C GLY A 761 1.61 7.20 -17.61
N PRO A 762 0.43 6.91 -17.03
CA PRO A 762 -0.02 5.57 -16.59
C PRO A 762 -0.28 4.49 -17.65
N SER A 763 -0.07 4.72 -18.95
CA SER A 763 -0.21 3.64 -19.95
C SER A 763 0.91 3.60 -20.98
N ALA A 764 1.65 2.49 -20.98
CA ALA A 764 2.67 2.18 -21.95
C ALA A 764 2.14 2.37 -23.40
N GLY A 765 2.73 3.30 -24.14
CA GLY A 765 2.43 3.52 -25.56
C GLY A 765 1.23 4.41 -25.90
N SER A 766 0.51 4.97 -24.91
CA SER A 766 -0.49 6.02 -25.13
C SER A 766 -0.40 7.07 -24.04
N TYR A 767 -0.20 8.33 -24.42
CA TYR A 767 -0.13 9.44 -23.47
C TYR A 767 -1.44 9.52 -22.66
N VAL A 768 -1.37 9.32 -21.34
CA VAL A 768 -2.45 9.71 -20.43
C VAL A 768 -2.00 11.00 -19.75
N PRO A 769 -2.71 12.13 -19.96
CA PRO A 769 -2.27 13.45 -19.52
C PRO A 769 -2.30 13.65 -18.00
N ILE A 770 -1.41 14.51 -17.51
CA ILE A 770 -1.76 15.44 -16.42
C ILE A 770 -2.91 16.30 -16.97
N GLN A 771 -4.10 16.21 -16.39
CA GLN A 771 -5.28 16.89 -16.95
C GLN A 771 -5.23 18.42 -16.87
N GLY A 772 -4.43 19.00 -15.98
CA GLY A 772 -4.15 20.44 -15.90
C GLY A 772 -2.70 20.77 -16.21
N ASP A 773 -2.14 21.73 -15.48
CA ASP A 773 -0.81 22.29 -15.78
C ASP A 773 0.31 21.51 -15.08
N LEU A 774 1.49 21.48 -15.69
CA LEU A 774 2.72 20.97 -15.09
C LEU A 774 3.71 22.12 -14.93
N ASP A 775 3.92 22.53 -13.69
CA ASP A 775 4.74 23.68 -13.33
C ASP A 775 5.94 23.20 -12.49
N ILE A 776 7.15 23.56 -12.92
CA ILE A 776 8.41 23.20 -12.25
C ILE A 776 9.23 24.48 -12.12
N PHE A 777 9.34 24.98 -10.89
CA PHE A 777 10.00 26.25 -10.60
C PHE A 777 11.19 26.06 -9.65
N ALA A 778 12.33 26.66 -9.98
CA ALA A 778 13.51 26.70 -9.10
C ALA A 778 13.78 28.12 -8.59
N GLY A 779 14.35 28.22 -7.38
CA GLY A 779 14.74 29.47 -6.72
C GLY A 779 15.88 30.22 -7.42
N ASN A 780 16.33 31.31 -6.80
CA ASN A 780 16.97 32.42 -7.52
C ASN A 780 18.47 32.67 -7.25
N GLU A 781 19.16 31.97 -6.33
CA GLU A 781 20.61 32.20 -6.09
C GLU A 781 21.47 30.93 -6.23
N ASN A 782 22.80 31.07 -6.40
CA ASN A 782 23.78 29.98 -6.64
C ASN A 782 23.44 28.92 -7.72
N GLN A 783 23.24 27.63 -7.37
CA GLN A 783 22.93 26.55 -8.32
C GLN A 783 21.44 26.24 -8.30
N THR A 784 20.74 26.44 -9.40
CA THR A 784 19.28 26.22 -9.43
C THR A 784 18.83 25.48 -10.66
N TYR A 785 18.06 24.41 -10.48
CA TYR A 785 17.67 23.53 -11.58
C TYR A 785 16.18 23.21 -11.53
N ALA A 786 15.50 23.40 -12.65
CA ALA A 786 14.14 22.94 -12.90
C ALA A 786 14.17 21.90 -14.02
N ILE A 787 14.00 20.61 -13.70
CA ILE A 787 14.27 19.51 -14.65
C ILE A 787 13.13 18.48 -14.68
N ILE A 788 12.76 18.04 -15.89
CA ILE A 788 12.05 16.77 -16.12
C ILE A 788 13.03 15.81 -16.79
N GLY A 789 13.51 14.80 -16.07
CA GLY A 789 14.47 13.83 -16.57
C GLY A 789 15.68 13.62 -15.66
N HIS A 790 16.62 12.81 -16.12
CA HIS A 790 17.73 12.34 -15.31
C HIS A 790 18.95 13.26 -15.41
N GLY A 791 19.56 13.60 -14.27
CA GLY A 791 20.75 14.44 -14.19
C GLY A 791 20.57 15.70 -13.35
N GLY A 792 21.56 16.60 -13.40
CA GLY A 792 21.76 17.67 -12.40
C GLY A 792 23.01 17.44 -11.55
N SER A 793 23.88 16.52 -11.98
CA SER A 793 25.07 16.10 -11.22
C SER A 793 26.39 16.61 -11.82
N ASN A 794 27.38 16.88 -10.97
CA ASN A 794 28.76 17.20 -11.35
C ASN A 794 29.61 15.92 -11.38
N ILE A 795 30.26 15.61 -12.51
CA ILE A 795 31.20 14.49 -12.64
C ILE A 795 32.64 15.02 -12.64
N SER A 796 33.46 14.60 -11.68
CA SER A 796 34.91 14.86 -11.65
C SER A 796 35.76 13.58 -11.80
N GLY A 797 37.04 13.70 -12.21
CA GLY A 797 38.02 12.63 -11.97
C GLY A 797 38.12 11.45 -12.96
N GLY A 798 37.37 11.42 -14.07
CA GLY A 798 37.50 10.38 -15.11
C GLY A 798 36.47 9.24 -15.09
N GLY A 799 35.34 9.41 -14.40
CA GLY A 799 34.22 8.45 -14.38
C GLY A 799 33.37 8.39 -15.66
N THR A 800 32.47 7.40 -15.73
CA THR A 800 31.51 7.12 -16.81
C THR A 800 30.07 7.26 -16.33
N LEU A 801 29.31 8.19 -16.90
CA LEU A 801 27.87 8.30 -16.64
C LEU A 801 27.07 7.57 -17.73
N THR A 802 26.16 6.70 -17.35
CA THR A 802 25.20 6.04 -18.24
C THR A 802 23.80 6.55 -17.96
N LEU A 803 23.10 7.05 -18.97
CA LEU A 803 21.71 7.50 -18.86
C LEU A 803 20.84 6.68 -19.82
N SER A 804 19.73 6.13 -19.35
CA SER A 804 18.79 5.38 -20.18
C SER A 804 17.35 5.51 -19.67
N GLY A 805 16.36 5.27 -20.53
CA GLY A 805 14.93 5.32 -20.17
C GLY A 805 14.15 6.39 -20.93
N ASP A 806 12.89 6.11 -21.21
CA ASP A 806 12.01 7.02 -21.93
C ASP A 806 11.46 8.10 -21.00
N ILE A 807 11.39 9.33 -21.49
CA ILE A 807 10.70 10.43 -20.81
C ILE A 807 9.46 10.78 -21.65
N LEU A 808 8.28 10.51 -21.11
CA LEU A 808 6.99 10.68 -21.75
C LEU A 808 6.09 11.52 -20.85
N VAL A 809 5.94 12.81 -21.17
CA VAL A 809 5.14 13.75 -20.39
C VAL A 809 4.09 14.41 -21.26
N GLN A 810 2.84 14.46 -20.77
CA GLN A 810 1.74 15.23 -21.38
C GLN A 810 1.00 16.03 -20.32
N ALA A 811 0.78 17.33 -20.56
CA ALA A 811 -0.04 18.21 -19.73
C ALA A 811 -0.77 19.27 -20.57
N ASN A 812 -1.65 20.09 -19.98
CA ASN A 812 -2.25 21.24 -20.67
C ASN A 812 -1.18 22.28 -20.96
N ASN A 813 -0.73 22.98 -19.92
CA ASN A 813 0.47 23.81 -19.97
C ASN A 813 1.65 23.06 -19.34
N ILE A 814 2.84 23.26 -19.88
CA ILE A 814 4.09 22.81 -19.27
C ILE A 814 4.97 24.05 -19.09
N GLU A 815 5.24 24.40 -17.84
CA GLU A 815 6.07 25.53 -17.47
C GLU A 815 7.27 25.04 -16.64
N ILE A 816 8.48 25.35 -17.11
CA ILE A 816 9.73 24.98 -16.45
C ILE A 816 10.59 26.23 -16.37
N GLU A 817 10.72 26.79 -15.17
CA GLU A 817 11.54 27.98 -14.94
C GLU A 817 12.67 27.69 -13.95
N GLY A 818 13.90 27.89 -14.42
CA GLY A 818 15.09 27.97 -13.58
C GLY A 818 15.25 29.38 -13.00
N GLY A 819 16.06 29.51 -11.95
CA GLY A 819 16.32 30.80 -11.30
C GLY A 819 17.04 31.85 -12.15
N ASP A 820 17.22 33.04 -11.58
CA ASP A 820 17.88 34.19 -12.23
C ASP A 820 19.41 34.33 -11.98
N SER A 821 20.05 33.43 -11.23
CA SER A 821 21.48 33.47 -10.83
C SER A 821 22.50 32.86 -11.82
N GLN A 822 23.74 32.62 -11.37
CA GLN A 822 24.89 32.34 -12.24
C GLN A 822 24.96 30.89 -12.78
N ASP A 823 24.35 29.91 -12.10
CA ASP A 823 24.38 28.47 -12.45
C ASP A 823 22.94 27.89 -12.52
N THR A 824 22.08 28.51 -13.33
CA THR A 824 20.64 28.15 -13.43
C THR A 824 20.35 27.28 -14.64
N ALA A 825 19.50 26.26 -14.54
CA ALA A 825 19.00 25.52 -15.71
C ALA A 825 17.50 25.24 -15.64
N ALA A 826 16.89 25.23 -16.82
CA ALA A 826 15.56 24.69 -17.07
C ALA A 826 15.68 23.69 -18.22
N ALA A 827 15.29 22.44 -17.99
CA ALA A 827 15.51 21.38 -18.97
C ALA A 827 14.47 20.26 -18.94
N VAL A 828 14.28 19.61 -20.10
CA VAL A 828 13.62 18.31 -20.22
C VAL A 828 14.61 17.35 -20.87
N GLY A 829 14.81 16.16 -20.31
CA GLY A 829 15.79 15.19 -20.79
C GLY A 829 16.94 14.97 -19.82
N PHE A 830 18.18 15.11 -20.28
CA PHE A 830 19.36 14.69 -19.53
C PHE A 830 20.30 15.86 -19.24
N GLN A 831 20.66 16.11 -17.98
CA GLN A 831 21.56 17.23 -17.61
C GLN A 831 22.81 16.77 -16.86
N VAL A 832 24.00 17.19 -17.31
CA VAL A 832 25.28 16.76 -16.71
C VAL A 832 26.29 17.90 -16.72
N ARG A 833 26.96 18.15 -15.60
CA ARG A 833 28.14 19.04 -15.54
C ARG A 833 29.39 18.18 -15.45
N MET A 834 30.40 18.43 -16.28
CA MET A 834 31.68 17.69 -16.24
C MET A 834 32.83 18.62 -15.83
N SER A 835 33.56 18.25 -14.79
CA SER A 835 34.78 18.93 -14.33
C SER A 835 36.05 18.34 -14.97
N ALA A 836 37.16 19.08 -14.95
CA ALA A 836 38.41 18.72 -15.64
C ALA A 836 38.94 17.30 -15.30
N GLY A 837 39.21 16.52 -16.34
CA GLY A 837 39.57 15.08 -16.34
C GLY A 837 39.16 14.47 -17.68
N THR A 838 39.32 13.16 -17.93
CA THR A 838 38.73 12.49 -19.12
C THR A 838 37.45 11.71 -18.78
N PRO A 839 36.37 12.32 -18.26
CA PRO A 839 35.13 11.60 -18.04
C PRO A 839 34.41 11.31 -19.38
N SER A 840 33.58 10.27 -19.40
CA SER A 840 32.73 9.89 -20.54
C SER A 840 31.26 9.83 -20.12
N ALA A 841 30.36 10.31 -20.97
CA ALA A 841 28.92 10.11 -20.81
C ALA A 841 28.41 9.20 -21.95
N ILE A 842 27.63 8.19 -21.60
CA ILE A 842 26.95 7.24 -22.48
C ILE A 842 25.46 7.45 -22.28
N ILE A 843 24.74 7.83 -23.32
CA ILE A 843 23.29 8.00 -23.28
C ILE A 843 22.73 7.00 -24.27
N ASN A 844 21.99 6.01 -23.75
CA ASN A 844 21.53 4.86 -24.52
C ASN A 844 20.00 4.89 -24.67
N ASN A 845 19.52 4.70 -25.91
CA ASN A 845 18.16 4.24 -26.26
C ASN A 845 17.01 4.93 -25.49
N SER A 846 17.03 6.27 -25.40
CA SER A 846 16.03 7.02 -24.62
C SER A 846 15.15 7.86 -25.54
N ASN A 847 13.84 7.60 -25.59
CA ASN A 847 12.92 8.50 -26.29
C ASN A 847 12.50 9.63 -25.36
N VAL A 848 12.63 10.88 -25.79
CA VAL A 848 12.09 12.03 -25.04
C VAL A 848 10.91 12.60 -25.80
N LYS A 849 9.73 12.48 -25.19
CA LYS A 849 8.44 12.85 -25.74
C LYS A 849 7.71 13.79 -24.80
N LEU A 850 7.60 15.05 -25.21
CA LEU A 850 6.93 16.09 -24.42
C LEU A 850 5.72 16.62 -25.19
N LYS A 851 4.55 16.59 -24.57
CA LYS A 851 3.31 17.05 -25.21
C LYS A 851 2.55 18.06 -24.36
N ALA A 852 2.57 19.33 -24.75
CA ALA A 852 1.70 20.36 -24.19
C ALA A 852 0.43 20.49 -25.03
N LEU A 853 -0.75 20.48 -24.42
CA LEU A 853 -2.01 20.68 -25.15
C LEU A 853 -2.30 22.16 -25.41
N ASP A 854 -1.78 23.07 -24.59
CA ASP A 854 -1.94 24.51 -24.72
C ASP A 854 -0.56 25.18 -24.87
N ASN A 855 0.15 25.49 -23.77
CA ASN A 855 1.42 26.22 -23.82
C ASN A 855 2.61 25.40 -23.31
N LEU A 856 3.77 25.62 -23.90
CA LEU A 856 5.07 25.12 -23.43
C LEU A 856 5.99 26.31 -23.16
N LEU A 857 6.39 26.52 -21.91
CA LEU A 857 7.37 27.52 -21.50
C LEU A 857 8.56 26.83 -20.84
N VAL A 858 9.76 27.04 -21.40
CA VAL A 858 11.02 26.62 -20.78
C VAL A 858 11.96 27.82 -20.73
N LYS A 859 12.35 28.23 -19.51
CA LYS A 859 13.09 29.46 -19.27
C LYS A 859 14.18 29.23 -18.24
N ALA A 860 15.43 29.53 -18.60
CA ALA A 860 16.49 29.72 -17.61
C ALA A 860 16.67 31.22 -17.40
N GLY A 861 17.03 31.64 -16.19
CA GLY A 861 17.06 33.05 -15.88
C GLY A 861 18.26 33.82 -16.45
N THR A 862 18.23 35.12 -16.17
CA THR A 862 18.94 36.13 -16.97
C THR A 862 20.37 36.44 -16.50
N GLY A 863 20.80 35.94 -15.34
CA GLY A 863 22.10 36.20 -14.71
C GLY A 863 23.20 35.14 -14.92
N ALA A 864 22.95 34.08 -15.70
CA ALA A 864 23.86 32.96 -15.89
C ALA A 864 25.28 33.43 -16.30
N SER A 865 26.29 33.12 -15.49
CA SER A 865 27.71 33.39 -15.82
C SER A 865 28.53 32.11 -15.92
N GLY A 866 28.01 30.99 -15.39
CA GLY A 866 28.66 29.70 -15.30
C GLY A 866 27.92 28.60 -16.04
N GLY A 867 27.78 28.71 -17.36
CA GLY A 867 27.49 27.57 -18.24
C GLY A 867 26.15 26.82 -18.09
N GLY A 868 25.26 27.22 -17.17
CA GLY A 868 23.88 26.73 -17.12
C GLY A 868 23.01 27.55 -18.08
N GLY A 869 22.72 27.00 -19.26
CA GLY A 869 21.71 27.56 -20.17
C GLY A 869 20.40 26.76 -20.10
N PRO A 870 19.28 27.28 -20.61
CA PRO A 870 18.06 26.51 -20.81
C PRO A 870 18.26 25.55 -21.97
N GLY A 871 17.99 24.27 -21.75
CA GLY A 871 18.15 23.20 -22.74
C GLY A 871 16.80 22.56 -23.04
N LEU A 872 16.24 22.78 -24.23
CA LEU A 872 14.88 22.33 -24.53
C LEU A 872 14.75 20.81 -24.53
N ILE A 873 15.67 20.06 -25.15
CA ILE A 873 15.80 18.60 -25.03
C ILE A 873 17.14 18.22 -25.65
N GLY A 874 17.98 17.58 -24.84
CA GLY A 874 19.29 17.11 -25.24
C GLY A 874 20.11 16.82 -24.00
N ALA A 875 21.08 15.93 -24.12
CA ALA A 875 22.12 15.78 -23.12
C ALA A 875 22.87 17.11 -22.99
N LEU A 876 22.49 17.96 -22.03
CA LEU A 876 23.26 19.15 -21.72
C LEU A 876 24.53 18.69 -21.02
N ILE A 877 25.60 18.46 -21.78
CA ILE A 877 26.93 18.17 -21.25
C ILE A 877 27.67 19.51 -21.11
N ASN A 878 27.49 20.18 -19.97
CA ASN A 878 28.18 21.42 -19.65
C ASN A 878 29.66 21.12 -19.35
N THR A 879 30.55 21.54 -20.24
CA THR A 879 32.00 21.34 -20.10
C THR A 879 32.68 22.70 -19.87
N THR A 880 33.14 22.95 -18.64
CA THR A 880 33.81 24.21 -18.32
C THR A 880 35.30 24.25 -18.70
N ASP A 881 35.87 23.15 -19.23
CA ASP A 881 37.23 23.10 -19.79
C ASP A 881 37.40 21.89 -20.73
N VAL A 882 37.50 22.11 -22.05
CA VAL A 882 37.73 21.00 -23.01
C VAL A 882 39.03 21.19 -23.78
N THR A 883 39.98 20.28 -23.54
CA THR A 883 40.91 19.87 -24.59
C THR A 883 40.63 18.47 -25.14
N ARG A 884 39.97 17.53 -24.41
CA ARG A 884 39.57 16.20 -24.92
C ARG A 884 38.46 15.54 -24.06
N THR A 885 37.21 15.53 -24.52
CA THR A 885 36.11 14.67 -23.98
C THR A 885 35.49 13.85 -25.11
N SER A 886 35.06 12.61 -24.82
CA SER A 886 34.33 11.73 -25.74
C SER A 886 32.97 11.37 -25.12
N ALA A 887 31.92 12.08 -25.53
CA ALA A 887 30.53 11.74 -25.20
C ALA A 887 29.92 10.96 -26.38
N PHE A 888 29.29 9.81 -26.10
CA PHE A 888 28.49 9.07 -27.06
C PHE A 888 27.01 9.27 -26.68
N ILE A 889 26.29 10.01 -27.52
CA ILE A 889 24.86 10.28 -27.35
C ILE A 889 24.12 9.50 -28.44
N ASP A 890 23.39 8.45 -28.05
CA ASP A 890 22.54 7.65 -28.94
C ASP A 890 21.09 7.81 -28.47
N ILE A 891 20.40 8.82 -29.00
CA ILE A 891 18.99 9.13 -28.73
C ILE A 891 18.17 8.70 -29.95
N ASP A 892 17.26 7.74 -29.78
CA ASP A 892 16.48 7.14 -30.87
C ASP A 892 15.43 8.09 -31.47
N LEU A 893 14.73 8.88 -30.64
CA LEU A 893 13.67 9.80 -31.07
C LEU A 893 13.42 10.92 -30.05
N ILE A 894 13.40 12.17 -30.52
CA ILE A 894 12.93 13.35 -29.77
C ILE A 894 11.64 13.84 -30.45
N ASP A 895 10.53 13.89 -29.72
CA ASP A 895 9.20 14.27 -30.25
C ASP A 895 8.54 15.29 -29.30
N ILE A 896 8.48 16.55 -29.72
CA ILE A 896 7.83 17.64 -28.97
C ILE A 896 6.57 18.04 -29.70
N LYS A 897 5.44 18.00 -29.02
CA LYS A 897 4.15 18.40 -29.58
C LYS A 897 3.46 19.43 -28.68
N CYS A 898 3.44 20.68 -29.10
CA CYS A 898 2.65 21.74 -28.48
C CYS A 898 1.52 22.11 -29.45
N LEU A 899 0.25 22.23 -28.99
CA LEU A 899 -0.86 22.68 -29.86
C LEU A 899 -1.11 24.19 -29.78
N GLY A 900 -0.52 24.89 -28.81
CA GLY A 900 -0.57 26.35 -28.68
C GLY A 900 0.83 26.97 -28.61
N ARG A 901 1.06 27.92 -27.70
CA ARG A 901 2.28 28.75 -27.72
C ARG A 901 3.48 28.00 -27.14
N THR A 902 4.59 27.98 -27.88
CA THR A 902 5.90 27.50 -27.36
C THR A 902 6.85 28.68 -27.16
N THR A 903 7.27 28.94 -25.92
CA THR A 903 8.22 30.01 -25.59
C THR A 903 9.47 29.43 -24.95
N LEU A 904 10.65 29.76 -25.52
CA LEU A 904 11.94 29.27 -25.05
C LEU A 904 12.87 30.47 -24.79
N LEU A 905 13.19 30.73 -23.52
CA LEU A 905 13.96 31.91 -23.14
C LEU A 905 15.34 31.52 -22.66
N GLY A 906 16.36 31.94 -23.42
CA GLY A 906 17.78 31.67 -23.27
C GLY A 906 18.51 32.53 -22.23
N GLY A 907 19.06 31.92 -21.19
CA GLY A 907 20.17 32.46 -20.40
C GLY A 907 21.50 32.49 -21.19
N ARG A 908 22.53 33.14 -20.64
CA ARG A 908 23.87 33.30 -21.25
C ARG A 908 24.48 31.94 -21.63
N THR A 909 24.48 31.61 -22.91
CA THR A 909 25.07 30.36 -23.45
C THR A 909 26.59 30.42 -23.38
N ASN A 910 27.23 29.29 -23.08
CA ASN A 910 28.68 29.16 -23.16
C ASN A 910 29.17 29.35 -24.61
N PRO A 911 30.47 29.65 -24.84
CA PRO A 911 30.98 30.06 -26.16
C PRO A 911 30.90 28.99 -27.29
N ASN A 912 30.41 27.77 -27.02
CA ASN A 912 30.46 26.62 -27.93
C ASN A 912 29.14 25.83 -28.06
N GLU A 913 27.98 26.37 -27.67
CA GLU A 913 26.72 25.63 -27.69
C GLU A 913 25.91 25.85 -28.98
N ASN A 914 25.46 24.76 -29.62
CA ASN A 914 24.48 24.79 -30.71
C ASN A 914 23.08 24.65 -30.10
N ILE A 915 22.15 25.53 -30.48
CA ILE A 915 20.72 25.30 -30.23
C ILE A 915 20.21 24.48 -31.42
N ILE A 916 20.00 23.18 -31.22
CA ILE A 916 19.48 22.29 -32.27
C ILE A 916 18.00 22.04 -32.00
N LEU A 917 17.13 22.50 -32.90
CA LEU A 917 15.71 22.16 -32.91
C LEU A 917 15.50 21.03 -33.92
N LEU A 918 15.40 19.79 -33.43
CA LEU A 918 15.06 18.61 -34.23
C LEU A 918 13.53 18.43 -34.23
N GLY A 919 12.87 18.77 -35.34
CA GLY A 919 11.42 18.76 -35.44
C GLY A 919 10.84 17.52 -36.11
N ALA A 920 10.08 16.72 -35.37
CA ALA A 920 8.99 15.91 -35.91
C ALA A 920 7.75 16.80 -36.16
N MET A 921 6.97 16.46 -37.19
CA MET A 921 5.84 17.22 -37.78
C MET A 921 5.14 18.24 -36.87
N THR A 922 5.51 19.52 -36.97
CA THR A 922 4.84 20.65 -36.31
C THR A 922 3.74 21.20 -37.24
N ALA A 923 2.51 20.74 -37.05
CA ALA A 923 1.34 21.47 -37.50
C ALA A 923 0.91 22.40 -36.35
N ASP A 924 0.83 23.70 -36.64
CA ASP A 924 0.34 24.79 -35.78
C ASP A 924 1.35 25.31 -34.72
N LEU A 925 2.19 26.29 -35.12
CA LEU A 925 3.03 27.11 -34.22
C LEU A 925 2.47 28.54 -34.17
N ASP A 926 1.92 28.98 -33.03
CA ASP A 926 1.41 30.37 -32.86
C ASP A 926 2.53 31.41 -32.67
N SER A 927 3.65 31.04 -32.04
CA SER A 927 4.87 31.86 -32.00
C SER A 927 6.06 31.01 -31.54
N VAL A 928 7.23 31.17 -32.15
CA VAL A 928 8.53 30.70 -31.62
C VAL A 928 9.39 31.94 -31.42
N LEU A 929 9.64 32.31 -30.16
CA LEU A 929 10.57 33.38 -29.81
C LEU A 929 11.85 32.75 -29.24
N ILE A 930 12.94 32.79 -30.01
CA ILE A 930 14.28 32.41 -29.55
C ILE A 930 15.04 33.72 -29.33
N THR A 931 15.21 34.13 -28.08
CA THR A 931 16.03 35.30 -27.74
C THR A 931 17.26 34.85 -26.97
N THR A 932 18.46 35.11 -27.50
CA THR A 932 19.73 34.91 -26.78
C THR A 932 20.31 36.27 -26.35
N LEU A 933 20.29 36.55 -25.05
CA LEU A 933 20.81 37.81 -24.48
C LEU A 933 22.29 37.64 -24.06
N GLY A 934 23.20 37.49 -25.03
CA GLY A 934 24.63 37.26 -24.75
C GLY A 934 25.56 38.38 -25.23
N THR A 935 26.48 38.83 -24.36
CA THR A 935 27.43 39.95 -24.61
C THR A 935 28.90 39.57 -24.88
N SER A 936 29.29 38.30 -25.08
CA SER A 936 30.71 38.01 -25.41
C SER A 936 31.04 36.67 -26.08
N ARG A 937 31.69 36.78 -27.25
CA ARG A 937 32.79 35.98 -27.85
C ARG A 937 32.68 34.43 -27.98
N SER A 938 31.81 33.92 -28.85
CA SER A 938 32.10 33.09 -30.04
C SER A 938 30.80 32.52 -30.68
N ASN A 939 30.93 31.75 -31.76
CA ASN A 939 29.89 31.42 -32.75
C ASN A 939 28.69 30.63 -32.15
N LEU A 940 27.57 31.32 -31.90
CA LEU A 940 26.28 30.66 -31.63
C LEU A 940 25.66 30.22 -32.96
N ASN A 941 25.48 28.90 -33.15
CA ASN A 941 24.69 28.34 -34.25
C ASN A 941 23.30 27.95 -33.73
N ILE A 942 22.26 28.45 -34.40
CA ILE A 942 20.89 27.93 -34.25
C ILE A 942 20.68 27.01 -35.45
N ASP A 943 20.57 25.71 -35.23
CA ASP A 943 20.31 24.70 -36.26
C ASP A 943 18.84 24.26 -36.14
N ILE A 944 18.02 24.61 -37.12
CA ILE A 944 16.63 24.14 -37.22
C ILE A 944 16.60 23.01 -38.25
N GLU A 945 16.43 21.76 -37.84
CA GLU A 945 16.45 20.59 -38.73
C GLU A 945 15.15 19.78 -38.60
N GLY A 946 14.38 19.61 -39.68
CA GLY A 946 13.09 18.89 -39.62
C GLY A 946 12.25 18.97 -40.91
N ASN A 947 11.15 18.22 -40.99
CA ASN A 947 10.16 18.31 -42.08
C ASN A 947 9.15 19.42 -41.78
N PHE A 948 9.56 20.68 -41.91
CA PHE A 948 8.64 21.82 -41.80
C PHE A 948 7.83 21.90 -43.08
N SER A 949 6.49 21.97 -43.01
CA SER A 949 5.63 22.07 -44.20
C SER A 949 4.94 23.43 -44.34
N ALA A 950 4.85 24.23 -43.27
CA ALA A 950 4.41 25.63 -43.34
C ALA A 950 4.77 26.41 -42.07
N ILE A 951 5.20 27.66 -42.24
CA ILE A 951 5.11 28.74 -41.25
C ILE A 951 3.91 29.60 -41.68
N SER A 952 2.70 29.29 -41.20
CA SER A 952 1.47 29.97 -41.63
C SER A 952 0.43 30.18 -40.52
N ARG A 953 0.01 31.45 -40.39
CA ARG A 953 -1.28 32.04 -39.91
C ARG A 953 -1.62 32.24 -38.41
N ASN A 954 -2.19 33.45 -38.21
CA ASN A 954 -3.18 33.93 -37.21
C ASN A 954 -2.80 34.10 -35.73
N GLY A 955 -1.96 35.10 -35.41
CA GLY A 955 -2.03 35.72 -34.07
C GLY A 955 -0.88 36.64 -33.67
N GLU A 956 0.37 36.23 -33.89
CA GLU A 956 1.56 36.96 -33.45
C GLU A 956 2.71 36.89 -34.49
N THR A 957 3.61 37.87 -34.45
CA THR A 957 4.77 37.98 -35.36
C THR A 957 5.79 36.87 -35.06
N ILE A 958 6.18 36.08 -36.06
CA ILE A 958 7.23 35.06 -35.90
C ILE A 958 8.59 35.74 -36.06
N PHE A 959 9.39 35.74 -34.99
CA PHE A 959 10.73 36.30 -34.93
C PHE A 959 11.77 35.21 -34.64
N ILE A 960 12.55 34.82 -35.65
CA ILE A 960 13.75 33.98 -35.46
C ILE A 960 14.95 34.93 -35.45
N GLN A 961 15.56 35.18 -34.28
CA GLN A 961 16.63 36.16 -34.13
C GLN A 961 17.85 35.59 -33.38
N ASN A 962 19.04 35.63 -33.98
CA ASN A 962 20.29 35.25 -33.31
C ASN A 962 20.89 36.41 -32.46
N GLY A 963 20.18 36.82 -31.39
CA GLY A 963 20.64 37.78 -30.36
C GLY A 963 20.45 39.27 -30.68
N THR A 964 21.07 40.20 -29.91
CA THR A 964 20.89 41.68 -30.05
C THR A 964 22.17 42.52 -30.17
N THR A 965 23.37 41.95 -30.07
CA THR A 965 24.65 42.71 -30.07
C THR A 965 25.54 42.44 -31.30
N THR A 966 26.18 43.49 -31.82
CA THR A 966 26.91 43.61 -33.12
C THR A 966 28.26 42.87 -33.24
N THR A 967 28.43 41.69 -32.63
CA THR A 967 29.72 40.98 -32.67
C THR A 967 29.73 39.89 -33.75
N ALA A 968 30.78 39.89 -34.60
CA ALA A 968 30.99 38.91 -35.67
C ALA A 968 31.15 37.46 -35.15
N GLY A 969 30.62 36.48 -35.89
CA GLY A 969 30.75 35.03 -35.68
C GLY A 969 29.44 34.22 -35.57
N LYS A 970 28.27 34.85 -35.49
CA LYS A 970 26.99 34.15 -35.20
C LYS A 970 26.29 33.61 -36.46
N THR A 971 26.01 32.30 -36.54
CA THR A 971 25.34 31.72 -37.72
C THR A 971 23.92 31.23 -37.39
N LEU A 972 22.95 31.42 -38.27
CA LEU A 972 21.64 30.79 -38.23
C LEU A 972 21.58 29.76 -39.36
N ASN A 973 21.53 28.46 -39.07
CA ASN A 973 21.33 27.43 -40.08
C ASN A 973 19.90 26.88 -40.00
N ILE A 974 19.18 26.87 -41.12
CA ILE A 974 17.86 26.26 -41.23
C ILE A 974 17.97 25.18 -42.29
N LYS A 975 17.77 23.91 -41.94
CA LYS A 975 17.69 22.80 -42.90
C LYS A 975 16.33 22.13 -42.86
N THR A 976 15.69 21.89 -44.00
CA THR A 976 14.40 21.19 -44.06
C THR A 976 14.35 20.14 -45.15
N GLY A 977 13.70 19.00 -44.84
CA GLY A 977 13.44 17.91 -45.79
C GLY A 977 12.20 18.10 -46.67
N GLN A 978 11.41 19.16 -46.45
CA GLN A 978 10.18 19.50 -47.19
C GLN A 978 10.20 20.98 -47.63
N ASP A 979 9.06 21.50 -48.07
CA ASP A 979 8.86 22.89 -48.48
C ASP A 979 9.03 23.86 -47.29
N PHE A 980 9.78 24.95 -47.47
CA PHE A 980 9.85 26.07 -46.52
C PHE A 980 8.93 27.21 -46.98
N PHE A 981 7.72 27.25 -46.42
CA PHE A 981 6.72 28.25 -46.75
C PHE A 981 6.59 29.31 -45.65
N MET A 982 6.82 30.58 -45.96
CA MET A 982 6.60 31.73 -45.10
C MET A 982 5.44 32.57 -45.66
N MET A 983 4.38 32.78 -44.89
CA MET A 983 3.28 33.66 -45.30
C MET A 983 2.91 34.67 -44.20
N ALA A 984 3.00 35.97 -44.50
CA ALA A 984 2.70 37.05 -43.57
C ALA A 984 1.31 37.66 -43.85
N GLU A 985 0.29 37.18 -43.12
CA GLU A 985 -1.09 37.57 -43.39
C GLU A 985 -1.62 38.75 -42.58
N SER A 986 -1.41 38.77 -41.27
CA SER A 986 -1.99 39.75 -40.33
C SER A 986 -0.96 40.44 -39.43
N LYS A 987 0.27 39.92 -39.36
CA LYS A 987 1.47 40.49 -38.75
C LYS A 987 2.69 40.02 -39.52
N GLY A 988 3.81 40.76 -39.45
CA GLY A 988 5.02 40.42 -40.20
C GLY A 988 5.58 39.04 -39.84
N VAL A 989 6.42 38.48 -40.70
CA VAL A 989 7.20 37.27 -40.43
C VAL A 989 8.65 37.61 -40.74
N GLN A 990 9.56 37.44 -39.79
CA GLN A 990 10.96 37.85 -39.98
C GLN A 990 11.98 36.81 -39.48
N VAL A 991 12.89 36.43 -40.37
CA VAL A 991 14.09 35.64 -40.07
C VAL A 991 15.28 36.60 -40.04
N ASN A 992 15.94 36.77 -38.90
CA ASN A 992 17.05 37.70 -38.71
C ASN A 992 18.31 37.00 -38.20
N ALA A 993 19.38 36.98 -39.00
CA ALA A 993 20.71 36.61 -38.54
C ALA A 993 21.57 37.83 -38.22
N ILE A 994 22.34 37.77 -37.13
CA ILE A 994 23.26 38.83 -36.70
C ILE A 994 24.62 38.80 -37.39
N ASP A 995 24.99 37.71 -38.03
CA ASP A 995 26.19 37.68 -38.88
C ASP A 995 25.93 36.82 -40.11
N THR A 996 25.92 35.48 -39.98
CA THR A 996 25.63 34.59 -41.12
C THR A 996 24.26 33.91 -40.99
N ALA A 997 23.52 33.78 -42.08
CA ALA A 997 22.36 32.88 -42.21
C ALA A 997 22.64 31.86 -43.33
N VAL A 998 22.28 30.60 -43.11
CA VAL A 998 22.35 29.51 -44.08
C VAL A 998 21.00 28.79 -44.09
N LEU A 999 20.30 28.77 -45.21
CA LEU A 999 19.07 28.01 -45.41
C LEU A 999 19.36 26.89 -46.41
N ASP A 1000 19.00 25.65 -46.08
CA ASP A 1000 19.18 24.45 -46.91
C ASP A 1000 17.86 23.67 -46.97
N ILE A 1001 17.08 23.88 -48.02
CA ILE A 1001 15.69 23.48 -48.14
C ILE A 1001 15.60 22.40 -49.21
N ALA A 1002 15.10 21.20 -48.91
CA ALA A 1002 15.11 20.09 -49.87
C ALA A 1002 14.08 20.22 -51.00
N GLN A 1003 12.97 20.94 -50.80
CA GLN A 1003 11.91 21.12 -51.80
C GLN A 1003 11.73 22.61 -52.16
N ASP A 1004 10.54 23.20 -51.98
CA ASP A 1004 10.22 24.57 -52.41
C ASP A 1004 10.43 25.60 -51.27
N LEU A 1005 10.94 26.80 -51.56
CA LEU A 1005 10.98 27.96 -50.67
C LEU A 1005 9.94 28.98 -51.16
N SER A 1006 8.95 29.35 -50.36
CA SER A 1006 7.99 30.39 -50.76
C SER A 1006 7.87 31.47 -49.68
N LEU A 1007 8.16 32.72 -50.01
CA LEU A 1007 7.90 33.90 -49.19
C LEU A 1007 6.71 34.66 -49.78
N LEU A 1008 5.60 34.66 -49.07
CA LEU A 1008 4.37 35.34 -49.46
C LEU A 1008 4.02 36.41 -48.43
N SER A 1009 3.90 37.66 -48.84
CA SER A 1009 3.37 38.73 -47.99
C SER A 1009 1.93 39.03 -48.40
N ASP A 1010 1.03 39.26 -47.45
CA ASP A 1010 -0.37 39.70 -47.67
C ASP A 1010 -0.55 41.13 -47.09
N THR A 1011 -1.04 41.31 -45.87
CA THR A 1011 -1.15 42.67 -45.27
C THR A 1011 0.14 43.14 -44.58
N GLU A 1012 1.06 42.25 -44.24
CA GLU A 1012 2.25 42.54 -43.42
C GLU A 1012 3.54 41.92 -44.01
N PRO A 1013 4.73 42.49 -43.74
CA PRO A 1013 5.95 42.14 -44.49
C PRO A 1013 6.50 40.77 -44.10
N CYS A 1014 6.97 40.03 -45.11
CA CYS A 1014 7.66 38.76 -44.95
C CYS A 1014 9.15 38.95 -45.28
N ILE A 1015 10.05 38.81 -44.30
CA ILE A 1015 11.45 39.22 -44.43
C ILE A 1015 12.40 38.10 -44.02
N ILE A 1016 13.39 37.77 -44.86
CA ILE A 1016 14.61 37.08 -44.46
C ILE A 1016 15.74 38.10 -44.50
N ASP A 1017 16.46 38.28 -43.40
CA ASP A 1017 17.50 39.28 -43.22
C ASP A 1017 18.74 38.64 -42.57
N ALA A 1018 19.92 39.00 -43.06
CA ALA A 1018 21.18 38.73 -42.37
C ALA A 1018 22.00 40.01 -42.26
N GLN A 1019 22.80 40.13 -41.20
CA GLN A 1019 23.68 41.29 -41.08
C GLN A 1019 24.97 41.18 -41.88
N ASN A 1020 25.51 39.99 -42.18
CA ASN A 1020 26.76 39.83 -42.95
C ASN A 1020 26.64 38.87 -44.14
N THR A 1021 26.44 37.57 -43.93
CA THR A 1021 26.34 36.61 -45.04
C THR A 1021 24.99 35.90 -45.02
N LEU A 1022 24.28 35.82 -46.14
CA LEU A 1022 23.05 35.02 -46.27
C LEU A 1022 23.23 34.02 -47.41
N ASN A 1023 23.22 32.72 -47.11
CA ASN A 1023 23.26 31.65 -48.09
C ASN A 1023 21.94 30.90 -48.07
N ILE A 1024 21.28 30.72 -49.20
CA ILE A 1024 20.04 29.97 -49.35
C ILE A 1024 20.30 28.92 -50.42
N THR A 1025 20.01 27.66 -50.15
CA THR A 1025 20.05 26.54 -51.08
C THR A 1025 18.70 25.83 -51.01
N VAL A 1026 18.09 25.59 -52.15
CA VAL A 1026 16.72 25.09 -52.27
C VAL A 1026 16.70 23.99 -53.33
N GLY A 1027 16.13 22.83 -53.05
CA GLY A 1027 16.19 21.66 -53.94
C GLY A 1027 15.23 21.73 -55.12
N ARG A 1028 14.18 22.58 -55.04
CA ARG A 1028 13.22 22.83 -56.12
C ARG A 1028 13.03 24.34 -56.36
N ASP A 1029 11.88 24.93 -56.05
CA ASP A 1029 11.53 26.30 -56.45
C ASP A 1029 11.77 27.34 -55.35
N VAL A 1030 12.08 28.60 -55.72
CA VAL A 1030 12.12 29.75 -54.80
C VAL A 1030 11.13 30.81 -55.27
N ASP A 1031 10.04 31.03 -54.54
CA ASP A 1031 9.05 32.05 -54.82
C ASP A 1031 9.13 33.18 -53.78
N VAL A 1032 9.23 34.44 -54.23
CA VAL A 1032 9.18 35.63 -53.36
C VAL A 1032 8.13 36.58 -53.92
N ILE A 1033 7.00 36.69 -53.25
CA ILE A 1033 5.80 37.35 -53.76
C ILE A 1033 5.22 38.25 -52.68
N GLY A 1034 5.13 39.56 -52.95
CA GLY A 1034 4.44 40.51 -52.09
C GLY A 1034 2.95 40.65 -52.45
N HIS A 1035 2.26 41.54 -51.74
CA HIS A 1035 0.84 41.80 -51.94
C HIS A 1035 0.53 43.28 -52.14
N CYS A 1036 -0.56 43.54 -52.85
CA CYS A 1036 -1.09 44.86 -53.09
C CYS A 1036 -2.61 44.77 -53.28
N ASP A 1037 -3.36 45.49 -52.44
CA ASP A 1037 -4.83 45.56 -52.52
C ASP A 1037 -5.33 46.78 -53.32
N GLY A 1038 -4.40 47.52 -53.94
CA GLY A 1038 -4.67 48.76 -54.68
C GLY A 1038 -4.65 50.04 -53.83
N SER A 1039 -4.55 49.95 -52.49
CA SER A 1039 -4.48 51.08 -51.56
C SER A 1039 -3.22 51.09 -50.69
N SER A 1040 -2.65 49.91 -50.46
CA SER A 1040 -1.38 49.67 -49.79
C SER A 1040 -0.59 48.58 -50.52
N PHE A 1041 0.72 48.51 -50.29
CA PHE A 1041 1.55 47.43 -50.82
C PHE A 1041 2.47 46.93 -49.71
N THR A 1042 2.74 45.63 -49.74
CA THR A 1042 3.57 44.97 -48.75
C THR A 1042 4.55 44.04 -49.45
N ARG A 1043 5.83 44.16 -49.07
CA ARG A 1043 6.91 43.43 -49.72
C ARG A 1043 7.18 42.09 -49.04
N ALA A 1044 7.47 41.09 -49.86
CA ALA A 1044 8.23 39.93 -49.43
C ALA A 1044 9.70 40.16 -49.79
N THR A 1045 10.61 40.12 -48.82
CA THR A 1045 11.98 40.59 -48.97
C THR A 1045 12.99 39.56 -48.49
N ILE A 1046 13.94 39.18 -49.35
CA ILE A 1046 15.18 38.51 -48.94
C ILE A 1046 16.29 39.54 -48.98
N GLN A 1047 16.88 39.86 -47.83
CA GLN A 1047 17.88 40.89 -47.72
C GLN A 1047 19.11 40.53 -46.88
N ASN A 1048 20.17 41.28 -47.11
CA ASN A 1048 21.40 41.21 -46.34
C ASN A 1048 21.93 42.64 -46.08
N ARG A 1049 22.45 42.93 -44.89
CA ARG A 1049 22.84 44.31 -44.50
C ARG A 1049 24.30 44.66 -44.68
N ALA A 1050 25.24 43.70 -44.58
CA ALA A 1050 26.68 43.98 -44.64
C ALA A 1050 27.53 42.76 -45.03
N GLY A 1051 27.41 42.23 -46.25
CA GLY A 1051 28.33 41.21 -46.81
C GLY A 1051 27.76 40.50 -48.04
N ASN A 1052 27.87 39.17 -48.16
CA ASN A 1052 27.45 38.42 -49.36
C ASN A 1052 26.07 37.76 -49.21
N LEU A 1053 25.24 37.84 -50.26
CA LEU A 1053 23.95 37.16 -50.39
C LEU A 1053 24.06 36.12 -51.51
N SER A 1054 23.77 34.84 -51.24
CA SER A 1054 23.78 33.77 -52.22
C SER A 1054 22.46 33.02 -52.15
N ILE A 1055 21.75 32.85 -53.26
CA ILE A 1055 20.51 32.07 -53.36
C ILE A 1055 20.68 31.04 -54.47
N LYS A 1056 20.45 29.76 -54.17
CA LYS A 1056 20.53 28.65 -55.12
C LYS A 1056 19.22 27.89 -55.13
N ALA A 1057 18.63 27.67 -56.30
CA ALA A 1057 17.42 26.87 -56.46
C ALA A 1057 17.66 25.72 -57.44
N GLY A 1058 17.14 24.54 -57.15
CA GLY A 1058 17.27 23.34 -58.00
C GLY A 1058 16.36 23.37 -59.24
N ARG A 1059 15.29 24.18 -59.23
CA ARG A 1059 14.39 24.40 -60.36
C ARG A 1059 14.15 25.89 -60.62
N ASP A 1060 13.03 26.52 -60.26
CA ASP A 1060 12.73 27.90 -60.67
C ASP A 1060 12.99 28.92 -59.55
N ILE A 1061 13.33 30.17 -59.90
CA ILE A 1061 13.29 31.31 -58.96
C ILE A 1061 12.32 32.35 -59.50
N THR A 1062 11.26 32.62 -58.75
CA THR A 1062 10.19 33.57 -59.09
C THR A 1062 10.16 34.75 -58.14
N LEU A 1063 10.39 35.95 -58.65
CA LEU A 1063 10.02 37.20 -57.99
C LEU A 1063 8.65 37.62 -58.53
N GLY A 1064 7.59 37.35 -57.75
CA GLY A 1064 6.24 37.81 -58.01
C GLY A 1064 6.05 39.28 -57.61
N PRO A 1065 4.91 39.93 -57.94
CA PRO A 1065 4.69 41.36 -57.67
C PRO A 1065 5.09 41.77 -56.25
N TRP A 1066 5.83 42.88 -56.10
CA TRP A 1066 6.32 43.38 -54.81
C TRP A 1066 7.27 42.44 -54.04
N GLY A 1067 7.80 41.39 -54.70
CA GLY A 1067 8.94 40.61 -54.21
C GLY A 1067 10.28 41.34 -54.39
N GLU A 1068 11.16 41.19 -53.41
CA GLU A 1068 12.44 41.90 -53.33
C GLU A 1068 13.60 40.99 -52.92
N ILE A 1069 14.73 41.11 -53.62
CA ILE A 1069 16.04 40.61 -53.19
C ILE A 1069 16.98 41.80 -53.05
N ALA A 1070 17.45 42.11 -51.85
CA ALA A 1070 18.24 43.32 -51.60
C ALA A 1070 19.52 43.05 -50.80
N ASN A 1071 20.67 43.55 -51.27
CA ASN A 1071 21.88 43.60 -50.46
C ASN A 1071 22.21 45.06 -50.13
N LEU A 1072 21.94 45.44 -48.89
CA LEU A 1072 22.15 46.79 -48.41
C LEU A 1072 23.63 47.09 -48.12
N GLY A 1073 24.48 46.04 -48.10
CA GLY A 1073 25.92 46.11 -47.86
C GLY A 1073 26.79 46.25 -49.14
N SER A 1074 28.12 46.18 -48.96
CA SER A 1074 29.09 46.31 -50.06
C SER A 1074 29.52 44.98 -50.71
N GLY A 1075 28.98 43.83 -50.27
CA GLY A 1075 29.33 42.51 -50.81
C GLY A 1075 28.49 42.07 -52.02
N GLU A 1076 28.66 40.83 -52.46
CA GLU A 1076 28.06 40.29 -53.68
C GLU A 1076 26.64 39.74 -53.47
N ILE A 1077 25.74 39.91 -54.45
CA ILE A 1077 24.53 39.08 -54.60
C ILE A 1077 24.78 38.04 -55.68
N ALA A 1078 24.68 36.75 -55.36
CA ALA A 1078 24.77 35.64 -56.29
C ALA A 1078 23.46 34.85 -56.30
N VAL A 1079 22.67 34.97 -57.35
CA VAL A 1079 21.46 34.16 -57.56
C VAL A 1079 21.82 33.07 -58.58
N VAL A 1080 21.62 31.81 -58.24
CA VAL A 1080 21.97 30.66 -59.08
C VAL A 1080 20.75 29.78 -59.23
N VAL A 1081 20.39 29.48 -60.48
CA VAL A 1081 19.30 28.56 -60.80
C VAL A 1081 19.93 27.25 -61.27
N ASP A 1082 20.35 26.41 -60.33
CA ASP A 1082 21.16 25.20 -60.59
C ASP A 1082 21.16 24.21 -59.40
N ASN A 1083 20.90 22.92 -59.69
CA ASN A 1083 20.98 21.83 -58.71
C ASN A 1083 22.39 21.18 -58.65
N ASP A 1084 23.27 21.44 -59.63
CA ASP A 1084 24.56 20.73 -59.81
C ASP A 1084 25.81 21.64 -59.68
N PHE A 1085 25.63 22.92 -59.32
CA PHE A 1085 26.73 23.87 -59.05
C PHE A 1085 27.57 23.42 -57.83
N PRO A 1086 28.92 23.36 -57.89
CA PRO A 1086 29.82 24.01 -58.86
C PRO A 1086 30.43 23.06 -59.91
N ASN A 1087 29.85 21.89 -60.18
CA ASN A 1087 30.41 20.94 -61.14
C ASN A 1087 30.39 21.54 -62.56
N LYS A 1088 31.55 21.47 -63.22
CA LYS A 1088 32.03 22.59 -64.05
C LYS A 1088 31.32 22.81 -65.40
N TRP A 1089 30.39 21.96 -65.84
CA TRP A 1089 29.93 21.96 -67.24
C TRP A 1089 28.41 22.00 -67.47
N ASP A 1090 27.55 21.75 -66.48
CA ASP A 1090 26.09 21.83 -66.65
C ASP A 1090 25.51 22.80 -65.62
N ILE A 1091 24.67 23.74 -66.07
CA ILE A 1091 23.80 24.56 -65.20
C ILE A 1091 22.39 24.00 -65.39
N GLY A 1092 21.67 23.73 -64.30
CA GLY A 1092 20.36 23.05 -64.31
C GLY A 1092 19.25 23.74 -65.13
N SER A 1093 18.18 23.00 -65.46
CA SER A 1093 17.12 23.42 -66.42
C SER A 1093 16.16 24.53 -65.94
N GLY A 1094 16.47 25.19 -64.84
CA GLY A 1094 15.58 26.11 -64.16
C GLY A 1094 15.45 27.50 -64.79
N SER A 1095 14.35 28.19 -64.49
CA SER A 1095 14.00 29.51 -65.03
C SER A 1095 14.05 30.61 -63.95
N PHE A 1096 14.49 31.82 -64.33
CA PHE A 1096 14.43 32.99 -63.46
C PHE A 1096 13.32 33.95 -63.92
N PHE A 1097 12.31 34.18 -63.07
CA PHE A 1097 11.16 35.04 -63.34
C PHE A 1097 11.21 36.32 -62.48
N MET A 1098 11.04 37.48 -63.12
CA MET A 1098 10.97 38.79 -62.48
C MET A 1098 9.73 39.56 -62.99
N ASN A 1099 8.71 39.70 -62.13
CA ASN A 1099 7.41 40.29 -62.47
C ASN A 1099 7.38 41.83 -62.31
N VAL A 1100 6.25 42.48 -62.62
CA VAL A 1100 6.06 43.93 -62.43
C VAL A 1100 6.16 44.31 -60.94
N HIS A 1101 6.70 45.49 -60.63
CA HIS A 1101 6.92 45.99 -59.26
C HIS A 1101 7.82 45.12 -58.37
N THR A 1102 8.76 44.39 -58.96
CA THR A 1102 9.82 43.66 -58.23
C THR A 1102 11.14 44.41 -58.21
N GLU A 1103 12.01 44.05 -57.27
CA GLU A 1103 13.32 44.69 -57.10
C GLU A 1103 14.43 43.67 -56.81
N VAL A 1104 15.55 43.79 -57.53
CA VAL A 1104 16.83 43.18 -57.17
C VAL A 1104 17.83 44.32 -57.02
N GLY A 1105 18.11 44.72 -55.78
CA GLY A 1105 18.72 46.03 -55.49
C GLY A 1105 19.96 45.97 -54.59
N ARG A 1106 20.81 47.01 -54.68
CA ARG A 1106 21.92 47.26 -53.76
C ARG A 1106 21.95 48.72 -53.32
N SER A 1107 22.30 49.00 -52.06
CA SER A 1107 22.53 50.37 -51.59
C SER A 1107 24.00 50.68 -51.26
N GLY A 1108 24.87 49.66 -51.16
CA GLY A 1108 26.25 49.78 -50.68
C GLY A 1108 27.38 49.57 -51.71
N GLY A 1109 27.07 49.38 -53.01
CA GLY A 1109 28.06 49.34 -54.11
C GLY A 1109 28.65 47.97 -54.52
N GLY A 1110 28.19 46.84 -53.97
CA GLY A 1110 28.68 45.48 -54.30
C GLY A 1110 28.03 44.80 -55.52
N ILE A 1111 28.59 43.73 -56.11
CA ILE A 1111 28.18 43.24 -57.46
C ILE A 1111 26.95 42.31 -57.40
N VAL A 1112 26.01 42.43 -58.35
CA VAL A 1112 24.89 41.47 -58.51
C VAL A 1112 25.13 40.55 -59.71
N ARG A 1113 25.11 39.23 -59.48
CA ARG A 1113 25.30 38.17 -60.48
C ARG A 1113 24.14 37.18 -60.40
N ILE A 1114 23.48 36.95 -61.54
CA ILE A 1114 22.40 35.97 -61.69
C ILE A 1114 22.90 34.91 -62.67
N PHE A 1115 22.93 33.63 -62.29
CA PHE A 1115 23.42 32.52 -63.11
C PHE A 1115 22.26 31.60 -63.48
N THR A 1116 22.06 31.37 -64.78
CA THR A 1116 20.90 30.62 -65.34
C THR A 1116 21.36 29.74 -66.51
N ALA A 1117 20.60 28.70 -66.90
CA ALA A 1117 21.03 27.79 -67.96
C ALA A 1117 20.86 28.37 -69.37
N SER A 1118 19.66 28.81 -69.76
CA SER A 1118 19.39 29.35 -71.11
C SER A 1118 18.78 30.75 -71.04
N ARG A 1119 19.14 31.62 -71.99
CA ARG A 1119 18.49 32.93 -72.17
C ARG A 1119 16.97 32.82 -72.32
N SER A 1120 16.48 31.80 -73.01
CA SER A 1120 15.05 31.61 -73.29
C SER A 1120 14.21 31.35 -72.04
N GLN A 1121 14.84 30.91 -70.95
CA GLN A 1121 14.22 30.56 -69.68
C GLN A 1121 14.12 31.76 -68.70
N ASN A 1122 14.71 32.91 -69.04
CA ASN A 1122 14.72 34.09 -68.16
C ASN A 1122 13.58 35.05 -68.52
N PHE A 1123 12.55 35.17 -67.69
CA PHE A 1123 11.42 36.06 -67.95
C PHE A 1123 11.48 37.31 -67.07
N ILE A 1124 11.73 38.47 -67.66
CA ILE A 1124 11.79 39.76 -66.94
C ILE A 1124 10.74 40.67 -67.57
N THR A 1125 9.88 41.29 -66.76
CA THR A 1125 8.82 42.22 -67.22
C THR A 1125 9.14 43.66 -66.81
N ASN A 1126 8.83 44.66 -67.65
CA ASN A 1126 9.03 46.07 -67.29
C ASN A 1126 8.00 46.56 -66.27
N GLN A 1127 8.35 47.57 -65.47
CA GLN A 1127 7.47 48.22 -64.49
C GLN A 1127 6.15 48.78 -65.06
N PHE A 1128 5.93 48.77 -66.38
CA PHE A 1128 4.77 49.41 -67.03
C PHE A 1128 3.86 48.43 -67.79
N GLY A 1129 4.13 47.11 -67.79
CA GLY A 1129 3.25 46.10 -68.39
C GLY A 1129 3.06 46.19 -69.92
N THR A 1130 3.88 46.94 -70.66
CA THR A 1130 3.68 47.12 -72.10
C THR A 1130 4.66 46.27 -72.92
N SER A 1131 4.11 45.38 -73.76
CA SER A 1131 4.82 44.49 -74.67
C SER A 1131 5.20 45.18 -75.99
N THR A 1132 6.46 45.59 -76.15
CA THR A 1132 7.03 45.94 -77.47
C THR A 1132 8.42 45.32 -77.62
N PHE A 1133 8.58 44.41 -78.59
CA PHE A 1133 9.82 43.69 -78.90
C PHE A 1133 10.90 44.64 -79.44
N VAL A 1134 12.09 44.67 -78.83
CA VAL A 1134 13.29 45.36 -79.35
C VAL A 1134 14.41 44.34 -79.56
N ASN A 1135 15.11 44.41 -80.68
CA ASN A 1135 16.19 43.48 -81.02
C ASN A 1135 17.42 43.71 -80.11
N GLY A 1136 17.94 42.65 -79.50
CA GLY A 1136 18.94 42.71 -78.41
C GLY A 1136 18.35 42.57 -76.99
N ALA A 1137 17.02 42.50 -76.85
CA ALA A 1137 16.32 42.37 -75.57
C ALA A 1137 16.34 40.94 -75.00
N ILE A 1138 16.49 40.77 -73.68
CA ILE A 1138 16.04 39.56 -73.00
C ILE A 1138 14.52 39.68 -72.85
N ASN A 1139 13.76 38.82 -73.52
CA ASN A 1139 12.30 38.68 -73.40
C ASN A 1139 11.52 40.01 -73.32
N ASN A 1140 11.82 40.94 -74.24
CA ASN A 1140 11.14 42.26 -74.45
C ASN A 1140 11.54 43.45 -73.57
N ASN A 1141 12.66 43.38 -72.86
CA ASN A 1141 13.22 44.54 -72.16
C ASN A 1141 14.56 45.02 -72.74
N VAL A 1142 14.75 46.35 -72.79
CA VAL A 1142 15.97 46.96 -73.35
C VAL A 1142 17.11 46.78 -72.35
N PHE A 1143 18.01 45.85 -72.65
CA PHE A 1143 19.26 45.67 -71.93
C PHE A 1143 20.43 46.04 -72.83
N THR A 1144 21.46 46.69 -72.26
CA THR A 1144 22.69 46.96 -72.98
C THR A 1144 23.61 45.76 -72.83
N GLN A 1145 23.95 45.09 -73.94
CA GLN A 1145 24.90 43.98 -73.92
C GLN A 1145 26.28 44.51 -73.50
N GLY A 1146 26.78 44.00 -72.38
CA GLY A 1146 28.10 44.25 -71.84
C GLY A 1146 29.18 43.36 -72.45
N PRO A 1147 30.43 43.44 -71.93
CA PRO A 1147 31.52 42.58 -72.37
C PRO A 1147 31.15 41.09 -72.26
N LEU A 1148 31.42 40.30 -73.31
CA LEU A 1148 31.35 38.85 -73.20
C LEU A 1148 32.45 38.38 -72.24
N PHE A 1149 32.05 37.62 -71.23
CA PHE A 1149 32.97 37.15 -70.19
C PHE A 1149 33.76 35.92 -70.65
N VAL A 1150 33.10 35.03 -71.40
CA VAL A 1150 33.69 33.86 -72.07
C VAL A 1150 32.93 33.66 -73.39
N ASN A 1151 33.67 33.56 -74.50
CA ASN A 1151 33.13 33.28 -75.83
C ASN A 1151 33.86 32.07 -76.44
N SER A 1152 33.29 30.88 -76.27
CA SER A 1152 33.79 29.66 -76.91
C SER A 1152 32.74 29.09 -77.86
N ALA A 1153 33.12 28.10 -78.68
CA ALA A 1153 32.16 27.38 -79.53
C ALA A 1153 31.11 26.58 -78.74
N ILE A 1154 31.24 26.51 -77.41
CA ILE A 1154 30.52 25.62 -76.51
C ILE A 1154 29.76 26.39 -75.42
N GLU A 1155 30.27 27.55 -74.99
CA GLU A 1155 29.61 28.41 -73.98
C GLU A 1155 29.82 29.89 -74.31
N GLN A 1156 28.74 30.66 -74.27
CA GLN A 1156 28.75 32.13 -74.33
C GLN A 1156 28.12 32.70 -73.06
N TRP A 1157 28.91 33.48 -72.31
CA TRP A 1157 28.45 34.20 -71.13
C TRP A 1157 28.43 35.71 -71.43
N ALA A 1158 27.25 36.32 -71.45
CA ALA A 1158 27.08 37.74 -71.74
C ALA A 1158 26.65 38.51 -70.48
N THR A 1159 27.06 39.78 -70.35
CA THR A 1159 26.55 40.68 -69.31
C THR A 1159 25.41 41.52 -69.89
N TYR A 1160 24.35 41.78 -69.14
CA TYR A 1160 23.24 42.64 -69.60
C TYR A 1160 22.95 43.71 -68.55
N PHE A 1161 23.21 44.98 -68.89
CA PHE A 1161 22.92 46.10 -68.01
C PHE A 1161 21.49 46.60 -68.26
N SER A 1162 20.66 46.58 -67.23
CA SER A 1162 19.36 47.24 -67.22
C SER A 1162 19.53 48.74 -66.93
N SER A 1163 19.00 49.62 -67.78
CA SER A 1163 19.02 51.08 -67.58
C SER A 1163 17.63 51.67 -67.28
N SER A 1164 16.59 50.85 -67.22
CA SER A 1164 15.17 51.29 -67.23
C SER A 1164 14.35 50.84 -66.01
N PHE A 1165 15.00 50.23 -65.02
CA PHE A 1165 14.36 49.79 -63.78
C PHE A 1165 14.94 50.66 -62.67
N GLY A 1166 14.11 51.14 -61.73
CA GLY A 1166 14.52 52.04 -60.64
C GLY A 1166 15.51 51.45 -59.62
N GLY A 1167 16.33 50.46 -60.01
CA GLY A 1167 17.37 49.82 -59.23
C GLY A 1167 18.72 49.84 -59.96
N GLU A 1168 19.78 49.48 -59.24
CA GLU A 1168 21.14 49.44 -59.78
C GLU A 1168 21.32 48.35 -60.86
N PRO A 1169 22.22 48.55 -61.84
CA PRO A 1169 22.43 47.57 -62.91
C PRO A 1169 23.01 46.26 -62.38
N PHE A 1170 22.41 45.12 -62.75
CA PHE A 1170 22.86 43.77 -62.41
C PHE A 1170 23.32 42.98 -63.65
N THR A 1171 24.07 41.90 -63.44
CA THR A 1171 24.56 41.03 -64.52
C THR A 1171 23.86 39.68 -64.51
N ILE A 1172 23.23 39.29 -65.62
CA ILE A 1172 22.75 37.92 -65.84
C ILE A 1172 23.75 37.16 -66.69
N PHE A 1173 24.23 36.06 -66.17
CA PHE A 1173 25.10 35.07 -66.76
C PHE A 1173 24.25 33.86 -67.21
N TYR A 1174 24.29 33.51 -68.49
CA TYR A 1174 23.58 32.34 -69.03
C TYR A 1174 24.43 31.60 -70.06
N LYS A 1175 24.06 30.38 -70.46
CA LYS A 1175 24.67 29.65 -71.59
C LYS A 1175 23.75 29.68 -72.82
N ASP A 1176 24.15 30.35 -73.91
CA ASP A 1176 23.47 30.22 -75.21
C ASP A 1176 24.13 29.08 -76.01
N PHE A 1177 23.54 27.88 -76.00
CA PHE A 1177 23.92 26.78 -76.88
C PHE A 1177 23.03 26.78 -78.13
N PRO A 1178 23.57 26.93 -79.35
CA PRO A 1178 22.79 26.75 -80.57
C PRO A 1178 22.80 25.26 -80.95
N PHE A 1179 21.85 24.47 -80.46
CA PHE A 1179 21.53 23.22 -81.15
C PHE A 1179 20.35 23.44 -82.10
N PRO A 1180 20.54 23.36 -83.43
CA PRO A 1180 19.40 23.14 -84.31
C PRO A 1180 18.82 21.78 -83.95
N SER A 1181 17.51 21.73 -83.72
CA SER A 1181 16.79 20.47 -83.51
C SER A 1181 17.20 19.44 -84.56
N ILE A 1182 17.58 18.23 -84.14
CA ILE A 1182 17.95 17.10 -85.01
C ILE A 1182 16.85 16.74 -86.04
N LEU A 1183 15.65 17.30 -85.91
CA LEU A 1183 14.53 17.16 -86.84
C LEU A 1183 14.64 17.98 -88.14
N SER A 1184 15.57 18.93 -88.29
CA SER A 1184 15.63 19.78 -89.50
C SER A 1184 16.69 19.35 -90.54
N LEU A 1185 17.26 18.15 -90.42
CA LEU A 1185 18.35 17.67 -91.29
C LEU A 1185 17.91 16.92 -92.57
N PHE A 1186 16.61 16.94 -92.92
CA PHE A 1186 16.11 16.38 -94.18
C PHE A 1186 15.11 17.34 -94.85
N GLY A 1187 15.58 18.24 -95.72
CA GLY A 1187 14.68 18.95 -96.64
C GLY A 1187 15.21 20.25 -97.26
N GLN A 1188 15.99 20.12 -98.35
CA GLN A 1188 16.16 21.04 -99.49
C GLN A 1188 16.86 22.42 -99.29
N ASP A 1189 18.19 22.43 -99.49
CA ASP A 1189 18.94 22.96 -100.65
C ASP A 1189 18.40 24.18 -101.47
N PRO A 1190 19.24 24.93 -102.22
CA PRO A 1190 20.13 26.02 -101.78
C PRO A 1190 20.04 27.24 -102.74
N THR A 1191 20.33 28.48 -102.31
CA THR A 1191 20.88 29.51 -103.25
C THR A 1191 21.43 30.72 -102.51
N PHE A 1192 22.64 31.14 -102.93
CA PHE A 1192 23.43 32.35 -102.60
C PHE A 1192 24.50 32.32 -101.46
N LEU A 1193 25.67 31.75 -101.82
CA LEU A 1193 27.05 32.33 -101.88
C LEU A 1193 27.33 33.65 -101.11
N TYR A 1194 28.45 33.95 -100.43
CA TYR A 1194 29.87 33.52 -100.26
C TYR A 1194 30.47 34.46 -99.15
N PRO A 1195 31.77 34.48 -98.75
CA PRO A 1195 32.81 33.45 -98.57
C PRO A 1195 33.57 33.60 -97.21
N ASP A 1196 34.55 32.72 -96.98
CA ASP A 1196 35.80 32.93 -96.21
C ASP A 1196 36.04 32.22 -94.85
N TYR A 1197 37.00 31.27 -94.94
CA TYR A 1197 37.96 30.70 -93.96
C TYR A 1197 37.68 29.41 -93.19
N GLU A 1198 37.96 28.31 -93.92
CA GLU A 1198 38.84 27.16 -93.63
C GLU A 1198 38.96 26.54 -92.22
N LEU A 1199 38.67 25.24 -92.23
CA LEU A 1199 38.91 24.21 -91.23
C LEU A 1199 40.40 23.95 -90.95
N PHE A 1200 40.71 23.59 -89.70
CA PHE A 1200 41.65 22.49 -89.43
C PHE A 1200 41.10 21.57 -88.33
N TYR A 1201 40.71 20.38 -88.76
CA TYR A 1201 40.42 19.18 -87.96
C TYR A 1201 41.70 18.56 -87.41
N LYS A 1202 41.68 18.07 -86.15
CA LYS A 1202 42.22 16.74 -85.71
C LYS A 1202 41.98 16.49 -84.20
N PRO A 1203 41.99 15.22 -83.71
CA PRO A 1203 40.77 14.50 -83.35
C PRO A 1203 40.61 14.17 -81.86
N PHE A 1204 39.37 13.85 -81.49
CA PHE A 1204 38.94 13.26 -80.22
C PHE A 1204 39.65 11.94 -79.88
N TYR A 1205 40.06 11.78 -78.61
CA TYR A 1205 39.99 10.50 -77.89
C TYR A 1205 39.36 10.72 -76.52
N ILE A 1206 38.36 9.89 -76.24
CA ILE A 1206 37.62 9.70 -74.99
C ILE A 1206 38.54 8.96 -74.00
N TYR A 1207 38.75 9.51 -72.80
CA TYR A 1207 39.24 8.74 -71.66
C TYR A 1207 38.04 8.30 -70.81
N LEU A 1208 37.68 7.02 -70.93
CA LEU A 1208 36.86 6.34 -69.92
C LEU A 1208 37.73 6.11 -68.69
N TYR A 1209 37.36 6.70 -67.57
CA TYR A 1209 37.95 6.39 -66.26
C TYR A 1209 37.58 4.95 -65.88
N TYR A 1210 38.60 4.16 -65.52
CA TYR A 1210 38.41 2.94 -64.76
C TYR A 1210 39.32 3.02 -63.53
N ASP A 1211 38.70 2.90 -62.36
CA ASP A 1211 39.34 2.75 -61.06
C ASP A 1211 40.04 1.38 -60.95
N PRO A 1212 41.33 1.30 -60.60
CA PRO A 1212 42.02 0.06 -60.40
C PRO A 1212 41.87 -0.41 -58.94
N LEU A 1213 40.85 -1.21 -58.63
CA LEU A 1213 40.89 -2.27 -57.59
C LEU A 1213 39.58 -3.08 -57.60
N ILE A 1214 39.50 -4.10 -58.47
CA ILE A 1214 38.86 -5.43 -58.30
C ILE A 1214 38.83 -6.16 -59.67
N ARG A 1215 39.14 -7.46 -59.66
CA ARG A 1215 39.44 -8.34 -60.81
C ARG A 1215 38.19 -8.77 -61.63
N LEU A 1216 38.30 -8.58 -62.96
CA LEU A 1216 37.73 -9.24 -64.17
C LEU A 1216 36.93 -10.58 -64.03
N PRO A 1217 35.99 -10.98 -64.96
CA PRO A 1217 36.28 -11.05 -66.41
C PRO A 1217 35.16 -10.92 -67.49
N LYS A 1218 35.63 -10.45 -68.66
CA LYS A 1218 35.29 -10.82 -70.05
C LYS A 1218 33.93 -10.41 -70.66
N GLN A 1219 34.00 -9.31 -71.41
CA GLN A 1219 33.09 -8.95 -72.50
C GLN A 1219 33.19 -9.93 -73.69
N ARG A 1220 32.04 -10.34 -74.24
CA ARG A 1220 31.85 -10.70 -75.66
C ARG A 1220 30.99 -9.61 -76.29
N LYS A 1221 31.52 -8.93 -77.31
CA LYS A 1221 30.82 -7.91 -78.12
C LYS A 1221 29.92 -8.61 -79.16
N VAL A 1222 28.66 -8.18 -79.24
CA VAL A 1222 27.77 -8.43 -80.39
C VAL A 1222 27.33 -7.06 -80.96
N PRO A 1223 27.26 -6.87 -82.30
CA PRO A 1223 27.15 -5.54 -82.91
C PRO A 1223 25.75 -4.89 -82.84
N TRP A 1224 25.77 -3.57 -83.02
CA TRP A 1224 24.74 -2.54 -82.80
C TRP A 1224 23.40 -2.70 -83.56
N ASN A 1225 23.25 -3.70 -84.42
CA ASN A 1225 22.11 -3.84 -85.32
C ASN A 1225 21.02 -4.84 -84.86
N GLN A 1226 21.03 -5.27 -83.58
CA GLN A 1226 19.99 -6.16 -83.02
C GLN A 1226 19.41 -5.71 -81.66
N LEU A 1227 19.52 -4.42 -81.29
CA LEU A 1227 18.98 -3.91 -80.02
C LEU A 1227 17.67 -3.10 -80.17
N ASN A 1228 16.86 -3.38 -81.20
CA ASN A 1228 15.57 -2.70 -81.39
C ASN A 1228 14.33 -3.59 -81.12
N GLU A 1229 14.49 -4.80 -80.59
CA GLU A 1229 13.34 -5.70 -80.30
C GLU A 1229 13.20 -6.13 -78.82
N LYS A 1230 13.84 -5.43 -77.87
CA LYS A 1230 13.72 -5.78 -76.43
C LYS A 1230 13.45 -4.63 -75.46
N ILE A 1231 13.05 -3.45 -75.93
CA ILE A 1231 12.66 -2.32 -75.06
C ILE A 1231 11.13 -2.13 -74.98
N ASP A 1232 10.33 -2.97 -75.64
CA ASP A 1232 8.86 -2.99 -75.44
C ASP A 1232 8.38 -3.96 -74.35
N LEU A 1233 9.29 -4.66 -73.64
CA LEU A 1233 8.91 -5.59 -72.56
C LEU A 1233 9.24 -5.10 -71.13
N TYR A 1234 9.87 -3.93 -70.97
CA TYR A 1234 10.17 -3.35 -69.64
C TYR A 1234 9.37 -2.09 -69.31
N LYS A 1235 8.27 -1.86 -70.03
CA LYS A 1235 7.25 -0.87 -69.67
C LYS A 1235 6.12 -1.43 -68.80
N SER A 1236 6.22 -2.66 -68.28
CA SER A 1236 5.11 -3.31 -67.56
C SER A 1236 5.40 -3.81 -66.14
N GLN A 1237 6.46 -3.35 -65.46
CA GLN A 1237 6.60 -3.50 -64.00
C GLN A 1237 7.36 -2.30 -63.39
N LEU A 1238 6.66 -1.19 -63.26
CA LEU A 1238 6.69 -0.31 -62.09
C LEU A 1238 5.25 0.17 -61.87
#